data_AF-A0A9E5WZX8-F1
#
_entry.id   AF-A0A9E5WZX8-F1
#
_cell.length_a   1.000
_cell.length_b   1.000
_cell.length_c   1.000
_cell.angle_alpha   90.00
_cell.angle_beta   90.00
_cell.angle_gamma   90.00
#
_symmetry.space_group_name_H-M   'P 1'
#
loop_
_entity.id
_entity.type
_entity.pdbx_description
1 polymer ?
#
loop_
_entity_poly.entity_id
_entity_poly.type
_entity_poly.pdbx_seq_one_letter_code
_entity_poly.pdbx_strand_id
1 'polypeptide(L)'
;MTAKFSKSIAFALALPAMIVAGATSAYADIAYAWANRPASATYTPDSNYVFNNGQPVQVSRQSLGRYSVAFGRVAGPGANVQVQLYGADAGYCNAQNWNNGSVNVRCYNAAGAPADRRFVVLAIKAAAGEEAKIAYAWLNNASAASYSADAGYRFGPGDMNVTRTIAGNYKVNLATNVRNRRIALATGYATTARCNVTLNTRGRVQVTCINPSETLVDARASVLLLREGVPRMSLAFNVAMDGELGAEYGLASDGSAQSVQRISQGRYRVVIGPEANPGGHVQVAAILTRAHCWPESWGGGAVMVRCARNGALTDAGFGVVALARGGALTPTIVVPRPVEPNPTLPQVGPVIVAPQPTTPTITLPTGPVILGAPGGIIINPGVLMPRRVEEEAYAPDRSGPRASVAYKLAGKGQTVNINYEVIDGWAVTEGDIILGRHDEMMSASAERRSCRGEVCSVQSPLIRRSGENYLWPGGVIPYEIDSAFPADERQAILDGIALIDGPTNLILKPRAGESDYVRVKRVDKGCSSKVGRKGGKQEVNIKDWTTDGWCPPGSIAHEFLHAAGIWHEQSREDRNSFVRILRDNIRSGKGGNFDQHISDGVDIANYDYGSVMHYGRTAFGKENPDGTKMTTIEVLTPGAAIGQRAALSPLDVSGVNGLYANEDCAYFNPDRVSVSRQGGAWRLDERLADGRTHQIIPAGDNRREADMTLALVRHYRLDQVCFVGRPDPSAMYFLSRGAAPSGAYGGEDCVPINPAGSAVVKDNGTWKIVEDTSLGRHAILPFPNPGEAYRTLDIWRQRDFRFSCYVGRPDPAVRYYRR
;
A
#
# COMPACT_ATOMS: atom_id res chain seq x y z
N MET A 1 -83.55 27.09 9.22
CA MET A 1 -82.98 27.44 7.91
C MET A 1 -81.46 27.51 8.03
N THR A 2 -80.78 26.63 7.29
CA THR A 2 -79.46 26.76 6.64
C THR A 2 -78.21 27.32 7.36
N ALA A 3 -77.17 26.45 7.39
CA ALA A 3 -75.73 26.69 7.08
C ALA A 3 -74.89 27.62 7.99
N LYS A 4 -73.57 27.46 8.25
CA LYS A 4 -72.50 26.55 7.77
C LYS A 4 -71.29 26.67 8.74
N PHE A 5 -70.71 25.51 9.08
CA PHE A 5 -69.28 25.17 9.29
C PHE A 5 -68.29 25.94 10.21
N SER A 6 -67.89 25.20 11.27
CA SER A 6 -66.53 24.81 11.70
C SER A 6 -65.54 25.85 12.24
N LYS A 7 -65.39 25.87 13.58
CA LYS A 7 -64.11 26.03 14.29
C LYS A 7 -64.18 25.26 15.62
N SER A 8 -63.52 24.10 15.72
CA SER A 8 -63.31 23.43 17.00
C SER A 8 -61.97 23.85 17.59
N ILE A 9 -62.06 24.40 18.79
CA ILE A 9 -61.00 24.88 19.68
C ILE A 9 -60.40 23.67 20.41
N ALA A 10 -59.08 23.52 20.37
CA ALA A 10 -58.36 22.59 21.25
C ALA A 10 -57.44 23.39 22.18
N PHE A 11 -57.63 23.20 23.48
CA PHE A 11 -56.83 23.76 24.57
C PHE A 11 -55.37 23.29 24.46
N ALA A 12 -54.44 24.22 24.28
CA ALA A 12 -53.00 23.96 24.38
C ALA A 12 -52.54 24.16 25.83
N LEU A 13 -52.15 23.08 26.50
CA LEU A 13 -51.36 23.10 27.72
C LEU A 13 -49.95 23.60 27.37
N ALA A 14 -49.65 24.84 27.74
CA ALA A 14 -48.32 25.41 27.66
C ALA A 14 -47.43 24.82 28.78
N LEU A 15 -46.62 23.82 28.44
CA LEU A 15 -45.40 23.53 29.16
C LEU A 15 -44.31 24.47 28.63
N PRO A 16 -43.52 25.15 29.48
CA PRO A 16 -42.43 25.98 29.00
C PRO A 16 -41.42 25.06 28.32
N ALA A 17 -41.24 25.26 27.01
CA ALA A 17 -40.10 24.69 26.31
C ALA A 17 -38.85 25.32 26.96
N MET A 18 -38.20 24.58 27.85
CA MET A 18 -36.78 24.80 28.11
C MET A 18 -36.10 24.70 26.74
N ILE A 19 -35.68 25.85 26.23
CA ILE A 19 -34.67 25.91 25.19
C ILE A 19 -33.45 25.26 25.81
N VAL A 20 -33.27 23.96 25.57
CA VAL A 20 -31.96 23.34 25.67
C VAL A 20 -31.16 24.05 24.59
N ALA A 21 -30.33 25.02 24.99
CA ALA A 21 -29.27 25.54 24.15
C ALA A 21 -28.50 24.32 23.66
N GLY A 22 -28.64 24.00 22.38
CA GLY A 22 -27.95 22.88 21.77
C GLY A 22 -26.48 23.02 22.09
N ALA A 23 -25.92 22.00 22.73
CA ALA A 23 -24.50 21.93 23.02
C ALA A 23 -23.74 22.21 21.73
N THR A 24 -23.03 23.34 21.68
CA THR A 24 -22.08 23.63 20.60
C THR A 24 -21.04 22.51 20.60
N SER A 25 -20.88 21.84 19.47
CA SER A 25 -19.87 20.80 19.24
C SER A 25 -18.54 21.15 19.93
N ALA A 26 -18.13 20.33 20.90
CA ALA A 26 -16.91 20.51 21.69
C ALA A 26 -15.62 20.11 20.93
N TYR A 27 -15.63 20.16 19.59
CA TYR A 27 -14.54 19.70 18.73
C TYR A 27 -14.12 20.79 17.74
N ALA A 28 -12.84 20.80 17.35
CA ALA A 28 -12.34 21.66 16.29
C ALA A 28 -13.09 21.44 14.97
N ASP A 29 -13.43 22.52 14.27
CA ASP A 29 -13.99 22.47 12.92
C ASP A 29 -12.86 22.20 11.92
N ILE A 30 -12.91 21.06 11.26
CA ILE A 30 -11.91 20.62 10.28
C ILE A 30 -12.57 20.47 8.93
N ALA A 31 -11.92 20.99 7.89
CA ALA A 31 -12.27 20.73 6.51
C ALA A 31 -11.01 20.47 5.68
N TYR A 32 -11.07 19.50 4.78
CA TYR A 32 -9.96 19.20 3.88
C TYR A 32 -10.44 18.77 2.51
N ALA A 33 -9.58 18.93 1.51
CA ALA A 33 -9.85 18.50 0.15
C ALA A 33 -8.56 18.15 -0.59
N TRP A 34 -8.68 17.18 -1.49
CA TRP A 34 -7.72 16.92 -2.56
C TRP A 34 -8.20 17.56 -3.86
N ALA A 35 -7.54 18.63 -4.28
CA ALA A 35 -7.81 19.30 -5.55
C ALA A 35 -7.10 18.54 -6.69
N ASN A 36 -7.79 17.54 -7.24
CA ASN A 36 -7.23 16.59 -8.20
C ASN A 36 -7.38 16.97 -9.69
N ARG A 37 -8.18 18.00 -10.02
CA ARG A 37 -8.43 18.44 -11.41
C ARG A 37 -7.93 19.88 -11.64
N PRO A 38 -6.61 20.10 -11.73
CA PRO A 38 -6.02 21.43 -11.67
C PRO A 38 -6.28 22.33 -12.90
N ALA A 39 -6.76 21.76 -14.00
CA ALA A 39 -7.14 22.51 -15.21
C ALA A 39 -8.65 22.78 -15.33
N SER A 40 -9.49 22.11 -14.53
CA SER A 40 -10.94 22.27 -14.60
C SER A 40 -11.40 23.60 -14.02
N ALA A 41 -12.33 24.28 -14.70
CA ALA A 41 -12.82 25.59 -14.28
C ALA A 41 -13.46 25.57 -12.87
N THR A 42 -14.41 24.67 -12.64
CA THR A 42 -15.02 24.44 -11.31
C THR A 42 -15.41 22.98 -11.17
N TYR A 43 -15.13 22.35 -10.02
CA TYR A 43 -15.48 20.96 -9.76
C TYR A 43 -15.60 20.66 -8.27
N THR A 44 -16.34 19.58 -7.95
CA THR A 44 -16.35 18.98 -6.62
C THR A 44 -15.22 17.96 -6.53
N PRO A 45 -14.33 18.05 -5.52
CA PRO A 45 -13.32 17.04 -5.25
C PRO A 45 -13.92 15.64 -5.07
N ASP A 46 -13.11 14.61 -5.29
CA ASP A 46 -13.52 13.22 -5.06
C ASP A 46 -14.08 13.03 -3.64
N SER A 47 -15.24 12.38 -3.54
CA SER A 47 -15.96 12.20 -2.27
C SER A 47 -15.16 11.40 -1.24
N ASN A 48 -14.17 10.61 -1.68
CA ASN A 48 -13.24 9.89 -0.81
C ASN A 48 -12.10 10.76 -0.28
N TYR A 49 -11.82 11.94 -0.84
CA TYR A 49 -10.67 12.75 -0.42
C TYR A 49 -11.09 14.16 -0.02
N VAL A 50 -12.29 14.25 0.51
CA VAL A 50 -12.92 15.50 0.92
C VAL A 50 -13.69 15.31 2.22
N PHE A 51 -13.58 16.30 3.10
CA PHE A 51 -14.34 16.36 4.33
C PHE A 51 -14.67 17.80 4.65
N ASN A 52 -15.94 18.09 4.93
CA ASN A 52 -16.39 19.40 5.37
C ASN A 52 -17.71 19.28 6.16
N ASN A 53 -17.75 18.37 7.14
CA ASN A 53 -18.88 18.16 8.05
C ASN A 53 -20.28 18.18 7.36
N GLY A 54 -20.41 17.43 6.25
CA GLY A 54 -21.66 17.34 5.46
C GLY A 54 -21.95 18.52 4.52
N GLN A 55 -21.12 19.56 4.51
CA GLN A 55 -21.20 20.67 3.56
C GLN A 55 -20.43 20.34 2.27
N PRO A 56 -20.89 20.84 1.11
CA PRO A 56 -20.16 20.65 -0.14
C PRO A 56 -18.81 21.38 -0.10
N VAL A 57 -17.85 20.82 -0.83
CA VAL A 57 -16.59 21.51 -1.16
C VAL A 57 -16.54 21.70 -2.66
N GLN A 58 -16.14 22.89 -3.08
CA GLN A 58 -16.00 23.24 -4.49
C GLN A 58 -14.64 23.87 -4.72
N VAL A 59 -13.93 23.40 -5.75
CA VAL A 59 -12.67 23.97 -6.21
C VAL A 59 -12.92 24.68 -7.52
N SER A 60 -12.56 25.96 -7.58
CA SER A 60 -12.71 26.81 -8.76
C SER A 60 -11.35 27.34 -9.19
N ARG A 61 -10.91 27.01 -10.40
CA ARG A 61 -9.72 27.58 -11.03
C ARG A 61 -10.05 28.99 -11.54
N GLN A 62 -9.34 29.98 -11.02
CA GLN A 62 -9.50 31.39 -11.39
C GLN A 62 -8.65 31.75 -12.63
N SER A 63 -7.42 31.23 -12.69
CA SER A 63 -6.45 31.43 -13.77
C SER A 63 -5.29 30.44 -13.59
N LEU A 64 -4.28 30.47 -14.45
CA LEU A 64 -3.11 29.59 -14.36
C LEU A 64 -2.50 29.60 -12.96
N GLY A 65 -2.52 28.45 -12.30
CA GLY A 65 -2.00 28.26 -10.95
C GLY A 65 -2.75 29.01 -9.86
N ARG A 66 -3.99 29.49 -10.10
CA ARG A 66 -4.81 30.21 -9.10
C ARG A 66 -6.14 29.49 -8.89
N TYR A 67 -6.45 29.19 -7.63
CA TYR A 67 -7.63 28.44 -7.24
C TYR A 67 -8.36 29.10 -6.07
N SER A 68 -9.66 28.87 -5.97
CA SER A 68 -10.48 29.10 -4.78
C SER A 68 -11.07 27.77 -4.33
N VAL A 69 -10.97 27.44 -3.04
CA VAL A 69 -11.57 26.25 -2.44
C VAL A 69 -12.61 26.67 -1.42
N ALA A 70 -13.89 26.40 -1.70
CA ALA A 70 -15.00 26.73 -0.83
C ALA A 70 -15.15 25.67 0.28
N PHE A 71 -14.91 26.08 1.52
CA PHE A 71 -15.13 25.25 2.73
C PHE A 71 -16.28 25.77 3.61
N GLY A 72 -16.95 26.85 3.23
CA GLY A 72 -17.98 27.45 4.07
C GLY A 72 -17.39 27.92 5.40
N ARG A 73 -18.10 27.76 6.52
CA ARG A 73 -17.75 28.42 7.80
C ARG A 73 -16.36 28.12 8.36
N VAL A 74 -15.76 26.98 8.01
CA VAL A 74 -14.42 26.57 8.50
C VAL A 74 -13.32 27.49 7.98
N ALA A 75 -13.40 27.97 6.73
CA ALA A 75 -12.41 28.88 6.14
C ALA A 75 -12.72 30.37 6.43
N GLY A 76 -12.99 30.68 7.69
CA GLY A 76 -13.31 32.03 8.19
C GLY A 76 -12.26 32.62 9.15
N PRO A 77 -12.54 33.79 9.73
CA PRO A 77 -11.68 34.39 10.76
C PRO A 77 -11.44 33.41 11.93
N GLY A 78 -10.22 33.40 12.46
CA GLY A 78 -9.81 32.46 13.50
C GLY A 78 -9.31 31.11 13.01
N ALA A 79 -9.46 30.77 11.72
CA ALA A 79 -8.99 29.51 11.16
C ALA A 79 -7.49 29.55 10.79
N ASN A 80 -6.88 28.38 10.77
CA ASN A 80 -5.58 28.11 10.18
C ASN A 80 -5.75 27.33 8.87
N VAL A 81 -4.92 27.64 7.88
CA VAL A 81 -4.90 26.96 6.59
C VAL A 81 -3.51 26.41 6.31
N GLN A 82 -3.46 25.16 5.86
CA GLN A 82 -2.27 24.49 5.33
C GLN A 82 -2.54 24.04 3.89
N VAL A 83 -1.66 24.43 2.97
CA VAL A 83 -1.73 24.05 1.55
C VAL A 83 -0.40 23.41 1.17
N GLN A 84 -0.49 22.31 0.42
CA GLN A 84 0.69 21.61 -0.07
C GLN A 84 0.46 21.02 -1.47
N LEU A 85 1.52 20.95 -2.26
CA LEU A 85 1.53 20.24 -3.53
C LEU A 85 1.15 18.76 -3.39
N TYR A 86 0.56 18.19 -4.43
CA TYR A 86 0.36 16.76 -4.57
C TYR A 86 0.77 16.27 -5.97
N GLY A 87 1.33 15.06 -6.06
CA GLY A 87 1.59 14.37 -7.33
C GLY A 87 3.08 14.20 -7.66
N ALA A 88 3.39 13.66 -8.84
CA ALA A 88 4.77 13.33 -9.20
C ALA A 88 5.64 14.55 -9.59
N ASP A 89 5.01 15.63 -10.06
CA ASP A 89 5.69 16.80 -10.59
C ASP A 89 6.26 17.70 -9.49
N ALA A 90 7.45 18.24 -9.71
CA ALA A 90 8.03 19.24 -8.83
C ALA A 90 7.31 20.60 -8.94
N GLY A 91 7.06 21.23 -7.79
CA GLY A 91 6.38 22.51 -7.67
C GLY A 91 6.13 22.85 -6.21
N TYR A 92 5.22 23.78 -5.95
CA TYR A 92 4.70 24.05 -4.61
C TYR A 92 3.41 24.86 -4.72
N CYS A 93 2.57 24.77 -3.69
CA CYS A 93 1.32 25.53 -3.60
C CYS A 93 1.23 26.21 -2.23
N ASN A 94 0.81 27.47 -2.23
CA ASN A 94 0.74 28.33 -1.05
C ASN A 94 -0.67 28.89 -0.88
N ALA A 95 -1.03 29.20 0.36
CA ALA A 95 -2.23 29.96 0.65
C ALA A 95 -2.02 31.43 0.28
N GLN A 96 -2.91 32.01 -0.52
CA GLN A 96 -2.88 33.45 -0.85
C GLN A 96 -3.64 34.27 0.19
N ASN A 97 -4.83 33.81 0.55
CA ASN A 97 -5.68 34.33 1.62
C ASN A 97 -6.80 33.32 1.91
N TRP A 98 -7.44 33.44 3.06
CA TRP A 98 -8.71 32.77 3.34
C TRP A 98 -9.65 33.75 4.03
N ASN A 99 -10.85 33.89 3.49
CA ASN A 99 -11.91 34.73 4.05
C ASN A 99 -13.25 34.24 3.53
N ASN A 100 -14.32 34.59 4.26
CA ASN A 100 -15.70 34.38 3.83
C ASN A 100 -16.01 32.94 3.38
N GLY A 101 -15.31 31.97 3.99
CA GLY A 101 -15.50 30.55 3.73
C GLY A 101 -14.84 29.98 2.49
N SER A 102 -13.85 30.68 1.93
CA SER A 102 -13.01 30.17 0.85
C SER A 102 -11.53 30.32 1.17
N VAL A 103 -10.73 29.36 0.69
CA VAL A 103 -9.27 29.40 0.70
C VAL A 103 -8.79 29.66 -0.73
N ASN A 104 -8.13 30.80 -0.95
CA ASN A 104 -7.50 31.09 -2.22
C ASN A 104 -6.07 30.52 -2.24
N VAL A 105 -5.76 29.71 -3.25
CA VAL A 105 -4.50 28.97 -3.39
C VAL A 105 -3.75 29.46 -4.63
N ARG A 106 -2.42 29.56 -4.52
CA ARG A 106 -1.52 29.77 -5.66
C ARG A 106 -0.52 28.64 -5.78
N CYS A 107 -0.42 28.06 -6.97
CA CYS A 107 0.49 26.98 -7.30
C CYS A 107 1.53 27.43 -8.32
N TYR A 108 2.73 26.89 -8.17
CA TYR A 108 3.89 27.23 -8.98
C TYR A 108 4.61 25.95 -9.43
N ASN A 109 5.32 26.03 -10.55
CA ASN A 109 6.30 25.02 -10.92
C ASN A 109 7.56 25.15 -10.05
N ALA A 110 8.53 24.24 -10.23
CA ALA A 110 9.78 24.27 -9.47
C ALA A 110 10.59 25.58 -9.62
N ALA A 111 10.45 26.27 -10.75
CA ALA A 111 11.09 27.55 -11.03
C ALA A 111 10.34 28.77 -10.46
N GLY A 112 9.18 28.57 -9.84
CA GLY A 112 8.37 29.64 -9.26
C GLY A 112 7.44 30.36 -10.23
N ALA A 113 7.27 29.86 -11.47
CA ALA A 113 6.27 30.38 -12.40
C ALA A 113 4.89 29.80 -12.06
N PRO A 114 3.79 30.57 -12.22
CA PRO A 114 2.44 30.06 -12.01
C PRO A 114 2.17 28.80 -12.84
N ALA A 115 1.66 27.75 -12.20
CA ALA A 115 1.41 26.48 -12.87
C ALA A 115 0.19 25.79 -12.26
N ASP A 116 -0.60 25.16 -13.12
CA ASP A 116 -1.71 24.33 -12.67
C ASP A 116 -1.15 23.06 -12.04
N ARG A 117 -1.46 22.84 -10.75
CA ARG A 117 -0.93 21.72 -9.96
C ARG A 117 -2.02 21.11 -9.11
N ARG A 118 -1.93 19.80 -8.89
CA ARG A 118 -2.74 19.12 -7.87
C ARG A 118 -2.23 19.54 -6.49
N PHE A 119 -3.13 19.71 -5.55
CA PHE A 119 -2.76 20.11 -4.19
C PHE A 119 -3.74 19.54 -3.17
N VAL A 120 -3.28 19.47 -1.93
CA VAL A 120 -4.08 19.18 -0.75
C VAL A 120 -4.22 20.44 0.07
N VAL A 121 -5.40 20.66 0.64
CA VAL A 121 -5.69 21.80 1.51
C VAL A 121 -6.41 21.33 2.76
N LEU A 122 -5.99 21.89 3.89
CA LEU A 122 -6.53 21.67 5.22
C LEU A 122 -6.89 23.03 5.83
N ALA A 123 -8.12 23.17 6.29
CA ALA A 123 -8.61 24.28 7.08
C ALA A 123 -9.01 23.76 8.46
N ILE A 124 -8.47 24.36 9.52
CA ILE A 124 -8.77 24.00 10.91
C ILE A 124 -9.13 25.27 11.67
N LYS A 125 -10.26 25.23 12.36
CA LYS A 125 -10.63 26.24 13.34
C LYS A 125 -10.77 25.56 14.69
N ALA A 126 -9.80 25.82 15.58
CA ALA A 126 -9.79 25.22 16.89
C ALA A 126 -10.93 25.77 17.77
N ALA A 127 -11.45 24.91 18.64
CA ALA A 127 -12.43 25.25 19.67
C ALA A 127 -11.73 25.49 21.01
N ALA A 128 -12.36 26.28 21.89
CA ALA A 128 -11.87 26.48 23.25
C ALA A 128 -11.73 25.14 24.00
N GLY A 129 -10.64 24.95 24.74
CA GLY A 129 -10.32 23.70 25.43
C GLY A 129 -9.39 22.74 24.67
N GLU A 130 -9.09 23.02 23.39
CA GLU A 130 -8.17 22.23 22.57
C GLU A 130 -6.71 22.77 22.58
N GLU A 131 -6.38 23.74 23.43
CA GLU A 131 -5.08 24.43 23.48
C GLU A 131 -3.93 23.46 23.83
N ALA A 132 -4.22 22.34 24.48
CA ALA A 132 -3.24 21.30 24.79
C ALA A 132 -2.90 20.38 23.59
N LYS A 133 -3.66 20.47 22.49
CA LYS A 133 -3.64 19.54 21.36
C LYS A 133 -3.40 20.21 20.00
N ILE A 134 -3.94 21.41 19.80
CA ILE A 134 -3.77 22.22 18.58
C ILE A 134 -3.17 23.56 18.98
N ALA A 135 -2.13 23.98 18.28
CA ALA A 135 -1.65 25.35 18.35
C ALA A 135 -1.29 25.86 16.96
N TYR A 136 -1.68 27.08 16.62
CA TYR A 136 -1.29 27.68 15.34
C TYR A 136 -1.09 29.18 15.47
N ALA A 137 -0.24 29.70 14.59
CA ALA A 137 0.04 31.12 14.52
C ALA A 137 0.23 31.55 13.06
N TRP A 138 -0.30 32.73 12.74
CA TRP A 138 -0.02 33.41 11.49
C TRP A 138 1.15 34.38 11.66
N LEU A 139 2.21 34.18 10.86
CA LEU A 139 3.38 35.05 10.81
C LEU A 139 3.09 36.18 9.81
N ASN A 140 2.36 37.19 10.28
CA ASN A 140 1.89 38.31 9.46
C ASN A 140 2.94 39.41 9.20
N ASN A 141 3.99 39.49 10.04
CA ASN A 141 5.05 40.50 9.94
C ASN A 141 6.42 39.86 9.68
N ALA A 142 6.74 39.60 8.40
CA ALA A 142 7.92 38.83 8.02
C ALA A 142 9.28 39.53 8.27
N SER A 143 9.31 40.86 8.42
CA SER A 143 10.54 41.65 8.55
C SER A 143 10.83 42.12 9.97
N ALA A 144 9.84 42.10 10.89
CA ALA A 144 10.06 42.50 12.27
C ALA A 144 11.00 41.53 13.00
N ALA A 145 11.88 42.08 13.84
CA ALA A 145 12.82 41.30 14.64
C ALA A 145 12.10 40.39 15.65
N SER A 146 11.06 40.89 16.30
CA SER A 146 10.17 40.11 17.17
C SER A 146 8.80 40.77 17.27
N TYR A 147 7.73 39.99 17.30
CA TYR A 147 6.35 40.48 17.45
C TYR A 147 5.42 39.37 17.96
N SER A 148 4.24 39.76 18.45
CA SER A 148 3.18 38.80 18.79
C SER A 148 2.35 38.50 17.54
N ALA A 149 2.11 37.22 17.25
CA ALA A 149 1.27 36.82 16.11
C ALA A 149 -0.13 37.44 16.20
N ASP A 150 -0.77 37.65 15.06
CA ASP A 150 -2.10 38.26 14.97
C ASP A 150 -3.12 37.55 15.86
N ALA A 151 -3.78 38.30 16.75
CA ALA A 151 -4.73 37.77 17.72
C ALA A 151 -5.95 37.09 17.06
N GLY A 152 -6.33 37.50 15.86
CA GLY A 152 -7.44 36.91 15.11
C GLY A 152 -7.09 35.62 14.35
N TYR A 153 -5.81 35.24 14.30
CA TYR A 153 -5.33 34.06 13.56
C TYR A 153 -4.27 33.26 14.33
N ARG A 154 -4.38 33.30 15.66
CA ARG A 154 -3.55 32.52 16.57
C ARG A 154 -4.44 31.74 17.55
N PHE A 155 -4.01 30.54 17.91
CA PHE A 155 -4.72 29.70 18.88
C PHE A 155 -3.73 28.81 19.61
N GLY A 156 -3.82 28.71 20.93
CA GLY A 156 -2.96 27.88 21.78
C GLY A 156 -2.52 28.60 23.05
N PRO A 157 -1.76 27.94 23.93
CA PRO A 157 -1.44 28.47 25.25
C PRO A 157 -0.35 29.55 25.17
N GLY A 158 -0.55 30.63 25.92
CA GLY A 158 0.39 31.73 26.14
C GLY A 158 0.60 32.70 24.96
N ASP A 159 1.59 33.58 25.11
CA ASP A 159 1.91 34.60 24.10
C ASP A 159 2.67 34.01 22.91
N MET A 160 2.02 34.03 21.73
CA MET A 160 2.56 33.50 20.48
C MET A 160 3.54 34.46 19.81
N ASN A 161 4.71 34.57 20.40
CA ASN A 161 5.76 35.45 19.90
C ASN A 161 6.54 34.79 18.76
N VAL A 162 6.70 35.56 17.68
CA VAL A 162 7.51 35.24 16.51
C VAL A 162 8.80 36.06 16.62
N THR A 163 9.95 35.39 16.61
CA THR A 163 11.27 36.03 16.61
C THR A 163 11.99 35.68 15.33
N ARG A 164 12.32 36.69 14.52
CA ARG A 164 13.13 36.54 13.32
C ARG A 164 14.59 36.38 13.74
N THR A 165 15.18 35.22 13.46
CA THR A 165 16.58 34.96 13.81
C THR A 165 17.54 35.49 12.75
N ILE A 166 17.21 35.27 11.49
CA ILE A 166 17.86 35.83 10.30
C ILE A 166 16.79 35.96 9.20
N ALA A 167 17.13 36.56 8.06
CA ALA A 167 16.22 36.61 6.92
C ALA A 167 15.67 35.22 6.57
N GLY A 168 14.34 35.12 6.46
CA GLY A 168 13.63 33.89 6.14
C GLY A 168 13.62 32.81 7.22
N ASN A 169 14.23 33.04 8.39
CA ASN A 169 14.20 32.09 9.52
C ASN A 169 13.54 32.71 10.75
N TYR A 170 12.53 32.01 11.26
CA TYR A 170 11.72 32.45 12.38
C TYR A 170 11.66 31.39 13.47
N LYS A 171 11.75 31.81 14.72
CA LYS A 171 11.40 31.01 15.90
C LYS A 171 9.99 31.42 16.31
N VAL A 172 9.09 30.45 16.37
CA VAL A 172 7.71 30.67 16.79
C VAL A 172 7.51 29.99 18.14
N ASN A 173 7.21 30.79 19.16
CA ASN A 173 6.91 30.28 20.49
C ASN A 173 5.42 29.95 20.58
N LEU A 174 5.05 28.70 20.33
CA LEU A 174 3.72 28.18 20.63
C LEU A 174 3.80 27.63 22.06
N ALA A 175 3.49 28.45 23.08
CA ALA A 175 3.88 28.28 24.48
C ALA A 175 3.25 27.05 25.18
N THR A 176 3.69 25.86 24.78
CA THR A 176 3.15 24.56 25.21
C THR A 176 4.21 23.83 26.03
N ASN A 177 3.96 23.64 27.33
CA ASN A 177 4.87 22.99 28.31
C ASN A 177 5.00 21.44 28.14
N VAL A 178 4.97 20.91 26.91
CA VAL A 178 4.64 19.48 26.67
C VAL A 178 5.75 18.72 25.92
N ARG A 179 6.60 17.97 26.61
CA ARG A 179 7.89 17.49 26.07
C ARG A 179 7.88 16.36 25.01
N ASN A 180 6.76 15.72 24.64
CA ASN A 180 6.79 14.53 23.76
C ASN A 180 5.73 14.55 22.62
N ARG A 181 6.14 14.03 21.43
CA ARG A 181 5.34 13.65 20.24
C ARG A 181 4.52 14.76 19.53
N ARG A 182 5.18 15.56 18.69
CA ARG A 182 4.60 16.72 17.97
C ARG A 182 4.91 16.69 16.48
N ILE A 183 4.02 17.25 15.64
CA ILE A 183 4.32 17.63 14.25
C ILE A 183 3.93 19.07 13.98
N ALA A 184 4.81 19.77 13.28
CA ALA A 184 4.52 21.08 12.72
C ALA A 184 4.30 20.97 11.21
N LEU A 185 3.33 21.71 10.71
CA LEU A 185 3.13 22.03 9.30
C LEU A 185 3.33 23.52 9.10
N ALA A 186 3.83 23.89 7.92
CA ALA A 186 3.80 25.27 7.48
C ALA A 186 3.48 25.38 6.00
N THR A 187 2.83 26.48 5.66
CA THR A 187 2.58 26.88 4.28
C THR A 187 2.96 28.35 4.13
N GLY A 188 3.53 28.70 2.97
CA GLY A 188 3.78 30.09 2.62
C GLY A 188 2.45 30.84 2.49
N TYR A 189 2.42 32.09 2.96
CA TYR A 189 1.23 32.93 2.90
C TYR A 189 1.45 34.18 2.04
N ALA A 190 0.56 34.42 1.07
CA ALA A 190 0.61 35.58 0.17
C ALA A 190 2.01 35.84 -0.41
N THR A 191 2.73 34.76 -0.73
CA THR A 191 4.15 34.76 -1.07
C THR A 191 4.45 33.72 -2.14
N THR A 192 5.52 33.92 -2.89
CA THR A 192 6.12 32.94 -3.79
C THR A 192 7.16 32.08 -3.08
N ALA A 193 7.52 32.39 -1.83
CA ALA A 193 8.41 31.59 -1.02
C ALA A 193 7.72 30.29 -0.55
N ARG A 194 8.45 29.20 -0.50
CA ARG A 194 8.03 27.97 0.18
C ARG A 194 8.56 28.00 1.61
N CYS A 195 7.70 27.73 2.58
CA CYS A 195 8.04 27.77 4.00
C CYS A 195 7.90 26.38 4.61
N ASN A 196 8.99 25.87 5.16
CA ASN A 196 9.06 24.58 5.86
C ASN A 196 9.18 24.82 7.36
N VAL A 197 8.94 23.78 8.15
CA VAL A 197 9.07 23.83 9.61
C VAL A 197 9.99 22.75 10.14
N THR A 198 10.70 23.07 11.21
CA THR A 198 11.52 22.13 11.96
C THR A 198 11.21 22.28 13.44
N LEU A 199 11.00 21.17 14.13
CA LEU A 199 10.85 21.14 15.58
C LEU A 199 12.24 20.94 16.20
N ASN A 200 12.65 21.81 17.12
CA ASN A 200 13.87 21.57 17.87
C ASN A 200 13.63 20.69 19.11
N THR A 201 14.71 20.19 19.71
CA THR A 201 14.72 19.33 20.92
C THR A 201 14.06 19.94 22.16
N ARG A 202 13.64 21.22 22.12
CA ARG A 202 12.90 21.91 23.18
C ARG A 202 11.44 22.19 22.79
N GLY A 203 10.94 21.59 21.71
CA GLY A 203 9.56 21.75 21.24
C GLY A 203 9.23 23.10 20.61
N ARG A 204 10.24 23.92 20.26
CA ARG A 204 10.00 25.21 19.60
C ARG A 204 9.95 25.01 18.09
N VAL A 205 9.00 25.69 17.44
CA VAL A 205 8.81 25.61 15.99
C VAL A 205 9.74 26.61 15.30
N GLN A 206 10.60 26.12 14.43
CA GLN A 206 11.41 26.93 13.54
C GLN A 206 10.78 26.91 12.15
N VAL A 207 10.55 28.09 11.57
CA VAL A 207 10.05 28.24 10.20
C VAL A 207 11.19 28.71 9.33
N THR A 208 11.38 28.08 8.18
CA THR A 208 12.38 28.44 7.18
C THR A 208 11.69 28.66 5.84
N CYS A 209 11.75 29.89 5.34
CA CYS A 209 11.19 30.30 4.06
C CYS A 209 12.29 30.54 3.03
N ILE A 210 12.14 29.89 1.87
CA ILE A 210 13.06 29.99 0.75
C ILE A 210 12.30 30.36 -0.53
N ASN A 211 12.91 31.20 -1.35
CA ASN A 211 12.35 31.56 -2.66
C ASN A 211 12.61 30.45 -3.69
N PRO A 212 12.09 30.57 -4.94
CA PRO A 212 12.33 29.60 -6.00
C PRO A 212 13.82 29.36 -6.31
N SER A 213 14.65 30.38 -6.11
CA SER A 213 16.11 30.34 -6.28
C SER A 213 16.86 29.74 -5.08
N GLU A 214 16.15 29.12 -4.13
CA GLU A 214 16.69 28.49 -2.91
C GLU A 214 17.44 29.39 -1.94
N THR A 215 17.23 30.70 -2.04
CA THR A 215 17.75 31.66 -1.07
C THR A 215 16.73 31.91 0.03
N LEU A 216 17.20 32.03 1.27
CA LEU A 216 16.37 32.44 2.39
C LEU A 216 15.76 33.82 2.12
N VAL A 217 14.46 33.94 2.32
CA VAL A 217 13.72 35.18 2.07
C VAL A 217 12.70 35.40 3.17
N ASP A 218 12.57 36.64 3.61
CA ASP A 218 11.49 37.00 4.53
C ASP A 218 10.14 36.79 3.84
N ALA A 219 9.30 35.95 4.43
CA ALA A 219 7.99 35.63 3.91
C ALA A 219 6.99 35.42 5.04
N ARG A 220 5.73 35.77 4.77
CA ARG A 220 4.64 35.42 5.66
C ARG A 220 4.37 33.93 5.58
N ALA A 221 3.98 33.33 6.69
CA ALA A 221 3.71 31.90 6.78
C ALA A 221 2.56 31.63 7.75
N SER A 222 1.88 30.51 7.52
CA SER A 222 0.92 29.94 8.46
C SER A 222 1.55 28.69 9.07
N VAL A 223 1.59 28.61 10.40
CA VAL A 223 2.18 27.48 11.12
C VAL A 223 1.10 26.78 11.93
N LEU A 224 1.08 25.46 11.84
CA LEU A 224 0.19 24.59 12.59
C LEU A 224 1.01 23.55 13.34
N LEU A 225 0.78 23.45 14.63
CA LEU A 225 1.33 22.42 15.51
C LEU A 225 0.18 21.52 15.96
N LEU A 226 0.32 20.24 15.68
CA LEU A 226 -0.62 19.20 16.06
C LEU A 226 0.04 18.24 17.03
N ARG A 227 -0.72 17.80 18.04
CA ARG A 227 -0.33 16.78 19.01
C ARG A 227 -1.13 15.48 18.77
N GLU A 228 -0.54 14.36 19.17
CA GLU A 228 -1.24 13.09 19.36
C GLU A 228 -2.51 13.26 20.24
N GLY A 229 -3.63 12.65 19.84
CA GLY A 229 -4.90 12.71 20.60
C GLY A 229 -5.85 13.86 20.23
N VAL A 230 -5.60 14.58 19.14
CA VAL A 230 -6.64 15.39 18.48
C VAL A 230 -7.71 14.42 17.92
N PRO A 231 -8.99 14.56 18.28
CA PRO A 231 -10.05 13.69 17.74
C PRO A 231 -10.02 13.70 16.21
N ARG A 232 -10.06 12.52 15.58
CA ARG A 232 -10.04 12.31 14.10
C ARG A 232 -8.66 12.45 13.42
N MET A 233 -7.58 12.38 14.19
CA MET A 233 -6.20 12.35 13.71
C MET A 233 -5.51 11.13 14.30
N SER A 234 -4.94 10.26 13.46
CA SER A 234 -4.34 9.02 13.98
C SER A 234 -2.83 8.91 13.84
N LEU A 235 -2.14 9.74 13.04
CA LEU A 235 -0.70 9.52 12.85
C LEU A 235 0.16 10.76 12.64
N ALA A 236 1.30 10.73 13.33
CA ALA A 236 2.37 11.69 13.24
C ALA A 236 3.73 10.96 13.30
N PHE A 237 4.49 10.98 12.20
CA PHE A 237 5.83 10.39 12.10
C PHE A 237 6.88 11.40 11.62
N ASN A 238 8.15 11.27 12.05
CA ASN A 238 9.32 12.02 11.57
C ASN A 238 10.43 11.04 11.11
N VAL A 239 10.82 11.06 9.84
CA VAL A 239 12.07 10.45 9.32
C VAL A 239 13.23 11.41 9.59
N ALA A 240 14.19 11.00 10.41
CA ALA A 240 15.51 11.62 10.46
C ALA A 240 16.44 10.88 9.48
N MET A 241 17.30 11.63 8.78
CA MET A 241 18.35 11.08 7.91
C MET A 241 19.69 11.58 8.43
N ASP A 242 20.35 10.77 9.27
CA ASP A 242 21.76 10.98 9.60
C ASP A 242 22.60 10.01 8.78
N GLY A 243 23.21 10.50 7.69
CA GLY A 243 24.47 10.00 7.10
C GLY A 243 24.59 8.58 6.55
N GLU A 244 23.98 7.56 7.16
CA GLU A 244 24.02 6.16 6.77
C GLU A 244 22.70 5.49 7.20
N LEU A 245 22.19 4.56 6.40
CA LEU A 245 20.97 3.76 6.58
C LEU A 245 20.48 3.63 8.05
N GLY A 246 19.42 4.37 8.39
CA GLY A 246 18.73 4.26 9.67
C GLY A 246 17.27 4.68 9.53
N ALA A 247 16.39 3.72 9.25
CA ALA A 247 14.96 3.93 9.44
C ALA A 247 14.71 4.01 10.96
N GLU A 248 14.53 5.21 11.50
CA GLU A 248 14.11 5.38 12.88
C GLU A 248 12.61 5.64 13.01
N TYR A 249 12.09 5.11 14.11
CA TYR A 249 10.72 4.74 14.45
C TYR A 249 9.71 5.90 14.49
N GLY A 250 8.52 5.67 13.93
CA GLY A 250 7.31 6.43 14.18
C GLY A 250 6.25 5.54 14.80
N LEU A 251 5.81 5.87 16.02
CA LEU A 251 4.61 5.25 16.58
C LEU A 251 3.38 5.99 16.03
N ALA A 252 2.46 5.22 15.47
CA ALA A 252 1.08 5.63 15.33
C ALA A 252 0.47 5.97 16.70
N SER A 253 -0.58 6.81 16.72
CA SER A 253 -1.29 7.10 17.97
C SER A 253 -2.00 5.88 18.57
N ASP A 254 -2.15 4.82 17.78
CA ASP A 254 -2.67 3.50 18.17
C ASP A 254 -1.58 2.44 18.45
N GLY A 255 -0.30 2.79 18.29
CA GLY A 255 0.83 1.87 18.48
C GLY A 255 1.13 0.92 17.31
N SER A 256 0.50 1.07 16.14
CA SER A 256 0.80 0.27 14.95
C SER A 256 2.22 0.53 14.42
N ALA A 257 2.90 -0.55 14.02
CA ALA A 257 4.25 -0.52 13.47
C ALA A 257 4.23 0.05 12.05
N GLN A 258 4.95 1.14 11.85
CA GLN A 258 5.06 1.83 10.57
C GLN A 258 6.42 1.56 9.94
N SER A 259 6.45 1.30 8.63
CA SER A 259 7.69 1.09 7.88
C SER A 259 7.90 2.21 6.87
N VAL A 260 9.14 2.68 6.79
CA VAL A 260 9.60 3.60 5.75
C VAL A 260 10.56 2.88 4.86
N GLN A 261 10.20 2.77 3.59
CA GLN A 261 11.05 2.20 2.57
C GLN A 261 11.49 3.30 1.61
N ARG A 262 12.80 3.50 1.48
CA ARG A 262 13.34 4.30 0.37
C ARG A 262 13.20 3.49 -0.91
N ILE A 263 12.42 4.01 -1.86
CA ILE A 263 12.17 3.37 -3.16
C ILE A 263 13.27 3.73 -4.15
N SER A 264 13.62 5.02 -4.18
CA SER A 264 14.72 5.58 -4.96
C SER A 264 15.18 6.88 -4.31
N GLN A 265 16.21 7.53 -4.84
CA GLN A 265 16.62 8.85 -4.34
C GLN A 265 15.43 9.81 -4.33
N GLY A 266 15.18 10.43 -3.16
CA GLY A 266 14.09 11.36 -2.94
C GLY A 266 12.68 10.77 -3.10
N ARG A 267 12.51 9.44 -3.13
CA ARG A 267 11.20 8.77 -3.16
C ARG A 267 11.11 7.71 -2.07
N TYR A 268 10.02 7.76 -1.32
CA TYR A 268 9.80 6.90 -0.16
C TYR A 268 8.39 6.34 -0.17
N ARG A 269 8.23 5.14 0.36
CA ARG A 269 6.96 4.57 0.75
C ARG A 269 6.90 4.57 2.27
N VAL A 270 5.86 5.18 2.82
CA VAL A 270 5.59 5.22 4.25
C VAL A 270 4.32 4.44 4.47
N VAL A 271 4.42 3.25 5.04
CA VAL A 271 3.22 2.55 5.54
C VAL A 271 2.76 3.34 6.76
N ILE A 272 1.48 3.73 6.78
CA ILE A 272 0.85 4.46 7.90
C ILE A 272 -0.43 3.79 8.39
N GLY A 273 -0.85 2.66 7.82
CA GLY A 273 -2.07 1.95 8.24
C GLY A 273 -3.36 2.57 7.68
N PRO A 274 -4.54 2.22 8.23
CA PRO A 274 -5.86 2.54 7.69
C PRO A 274 -6.11 4.03 7.39
N GLU A 275 -5.33 4.94 7.94
CA GLU A 275 -5.40 6.38 7.74
C GLU A 275 -4.90 6.86 6.39
N ALA A 276 -4.07 6.07 5.71
CA ALA A 276 -3.74 6.28 4.29
C ALA A 276 -4.79 5.67 3.35
N ASN A 277 -5.86 5.05 3.84
CA ASN A 277 -6.91 4.53 2.96
C ASN A 277 -7.73 5.66 2.32
N PRO A 278 -8.44 5.37 1.21
CA PRO A 278 -9.41 6.29 0.62
C PRO A 278 -10.38 6.80 1.68
N GLY A 279 -10.44 8.11 1.87
CA GLY A 279 -11.20 8.74 2.95
C GLY A 279 -10.42 9.83 3.68
N GLY A 280 -9.11 9.67 3.79
CA GLY A 280 -8.25 10.52 4.61
C GLY A 280 -7.62 11.72 3.90
N HIS A 281 -6.88 12.51 4.66
CA HIS A 281 -6.05 13.63 4.19
C HIS A 281 -4.61 13.44 4.62
N VAL A 282 -3.66 13.69 3.73
CA VAL A 282 -2.22 13.51 3.98
C VAL A 282 -1.44 14.78 3.64
N GLN A 283 -0.51 15.17 4.52
CA GLN A 283 0.51 16.19 4.27
C GLN A 283 1.88 15.71 4.73
N VAL A 284 2.94 16.25 4.13
CA VAL A 284 4.34 15.88 4.41
C VAL A 284 5.14 17.11 4.81
N ALA A 285 5.72 17.17 6.00
CA ALA A 285 6.60 18.26 6.39
C ALA A 285 8.07 17.90 6.15
N ALA A 286 8.83 18.65 5.37
CA ALA A 286 10.28 18.44 5.31
C ALA A 286 10.94 18.83 6.65
N ILE A 287 11.86 18.00 7.15
CA ILE A 287 12.55 18.15 8.44
C ILE A 287 14.04 18.34 8.20
N LEU A 288 14.66 19.30 8.90
CA LEU A 288 16.11 19.50 8.96
C LEU A 288 16.82 19.71 7.61
N THR A 289 16.09 20.07 6.54
CA THR A 289 16.68 20.26 5.20
C THR A 289 16.06 21.44 4.44
N ARG A 290 16.78 21.94 3.40
CA ARG A 290 16.22 22.86 2.39
C ARG A 290 15.38 22.14 1.32
N ALA A 291 15.24 20.81 1.42
CA ALA A 291 14.42 20.05 0.49
C ALA A 291 12.94 20.35 0.72
N HIS A 292 12.16 20.28 -0.35
CA HIS A 292 10.72 20.32 -0.32
C HIS A 292 10.22 18.87 -0.44
N CYS A 293 9.43 18.41 0.53
CA CYS A 293 8.84 17.07 0.50
C CYS A 293 7.32 17.18 0.44
N TRP A 294 6.67 16.30 -0.33
CA TRP A 294 5.23 16.34 -0.58
C TRP A 294 4.69 14.93 -0.89
N PRO A 295 3.37 14.68 -0.73
CA PRO A 295 2.76 13.41 -1.11
C PRO A 295 2.70 13.25 -2.64
N GLU A 296 3.30 12.18 -3.15
CA GLU A 296 3.16 11.73 -4.54
C GLU A 296 1.82 11.03 -4.76
N SER A 297 1.45 10.13 -3.83
CA SER A 297 0.18 9.42 -3.77
C SER A 297 -0.08 8.92 -2.35
N TRP A 298 -1.33 8.61 -2.01
CA TRP A 298 -1.66 7.84 -0.81
C TRP A 298 -2.89 6.94 -1.04
N GLY A 299 -2.87 5.76 -0.43
CA GLY A 299 -3.87 4.70 -0.63
C GLY A 299 -3.38 3.38 -0.03
N GLY A 300 -4.30 2.45 0.24
CA GLY A 300 -3.94 1.08 0.64
C GLY A 300 -3.04 1.00 1.87
N GLY A 301 -3.22 1.93 2.82
CA GLY A 301 -2.46 2.02 4.05
C GLY A 301 -1.05 2.60 3.94
N ALA A 302 -0.67 3.17 2.79
CA ALA A 302 0.63 3.81 2.60
C ALA A 302 0.56 5.20 1.93
N VAL A 303 1.59 6.01 2.17
CA VAL A 303 1.85 7.30 1.53
C VAL A 303 3.15 7.20 0.75
N MET A 304 3.11 7.52 -0.53
CA MET A 304 4.30 7.74 -1.33
C MET A 304 4.75 9.18 -1.15
N VAL A 305 5.98 9.38 -0.69
CA VAL A 305 6.58 10.70 -0.43
C VAL A 305 7.65 10.99 -1.45
N ARG A 306 7.62 12.20 -2.00
CA ARG A 306 8.69 12.77 -2.83
C ARG A 306 9.39 13.90 -2.11
N CYS A 307 10.70 13.96 -2.24
CA CYS A 307 11.54 15.04 -1.74
C CYS A 307 12.44 15.56 -2.87
N ALA A 308 12.48 16.88 -3.05
CA ALA A 308 13.32 17.51 -4.07
C ALA A 308 13.99 18.80 -3.58
N ARG A 309 15.15 19.10 -4.15
CA ARG A 309 15.91 20.35 -3.99
C ARG A 309 16.40 20.78 -5.37
N ASN A 310 16.21 22.04 -5.73
CA ASN A 310 16.45 22.58 -7.07
C ASN A 310 15.72 21.82 -8.18
N GLY A 311 14.54 21.28 -7.89
CA GLY A 311 13.78 20.46 -8.83
C GLY A 311 14.33 19.04 -9.04
N ALA A 312 15.50 18.70 -8.49
CA ALA A 312 16.07 17.36 -8.51
C ALA A 312 15.62 16.56 -7.27
N LEU A 313 15.29 15.28 -7.45
CA LEU A 313 14.98 14.39 -6.34
C LEU A 313 16.19 14.28 -5.41
N THR A 314 15.96 14.53 -4.13
CA THR A 314 17.02 14.46 -3.11
C THR A 314 16.49 13.75 -1.89
N ASP A 315 17.37 12.97 -1.27
CA ASP A 315 17.04 12.43 0.03
C ASP A 315 16.96 13.55 1.08
N ALA A 316 15.96 13.46 1.95
CA ALA A 316 15.70 14.43 2.99
C ALA A 316 14.93 13.79 4.14
N GLY A 317 15.13 14.31 5.35
CA GLY A 317 14.23 14.02 6.47
C GLY A 317 12.86 14.65 6.22
N PHE A 318 11.79 13.97 6.60
CA PHE A 318 10.42 14.47 6.47
C PHE A 318 9.51 13.81 7.50
N GLY A 319 8.39 14.45 7.82
CA GLY A 319 7.33 13.87 8.60
C GLY A 319 6.04 13.76 7.81
N VAL A 320 5.17 12.82 8.19
CA VAL A 320 3.86 12.60 7.55
C VAL A 320 2.76 12.87 8.56
N VAL A 321 1.77 13.66 8.14
CA VAL A 321 0.51 13.90 8.85
C VAL A 321 -0.60 13.24 8.07
N ALA A 322 -1.38 12.39 8.74
CA ALA A 322 -2.57 11.76 8.16
C ALA A 322 -3.81 11.93 9.04
N LEU A 323 -4.93 12.28 8.42
CA LEU A 323 -6.25 12.43 9.03
C LEU A 323 -7.20 11.39 8.42
N ALA A 324 -7.93 10.63 9.24
CA ALA A 324 -8.89 9.63 8.78
C ALA A 324 -10.25 10.25 8.40
N ARG A 325 -11.06 9.53 7.60
CA ARG A 325 -12.42 9.95 7.22
C ARG A 325 -13.41 9.84 8.39
N GLY A 326 -13.87 10.96 8.93
CA GLY A 326 -15.22 11.11 9.50
C GLY A 326 -15.73 10.13 10.58
N GLY A 327 -14.91 9.47 11.40
CA GLY A 327 -15.38 8.53 12.44
C GLY A 327 -14.72 8.72 13.82
N ALA A 328 -15.49 8.56 14.89
CA ALA A 328 -14.98 8.50 16.27
C ALA A 328 -14.19 7.20 16.46
N LEU A 329 -12.91 7.29 16.84
CA LEU A 329 -12.23 6.15 17.46
C LEU A 329 -12.62 6.14 18.93
N THR A 330 -13.42 5.16 19.34
CA THR A 330 -13.61 4.82 20.74
C THR A 330 -12.26 4.45 21.35
N PRO A 331 -11.84 5.04 22.48
CA PRO A 331 -10.57 4.71 23.10
C PRO A 331 -10.71 3.40 23.87
N THR A 332 -10.18 2.29 23.34
CA THR A 332 -9.85 1.12 24.15
C THR A 332 -8.38 1.22 24.51
N ILE A 333 -8.11 1.88 25.64
CA ILE A 333 -6.76 1.98 26.21
C ILE A 333 -6.60 0.84 27.23
N VAL A 334 -5.68 -0.09 26.96
CA VAL A 334 -5.06 -0.93 28.00
C VAL A 334 -3.68 -0.33 28.26
N VAL A 335 -3.48 0.25 29.46
CA VAL A 335 -2.18 0.80 29.90
C VAL A 335 -1.43 -0.22 30.74
N PRO A 336 -0.17 -0.57 30.40
CA PRO A 336 0.84 -0.91 31.39
C PRO A 336 1.75 0.30 31.63
N ARG A 337 2.00 0.62 32.91
CA ARG A 337 2.75 1.81 33.38
C ARG A 337 4.25 1.75 33.01
N PRO A 338 4.92 2.89 32.74
CA PRO A 338 6.38 2.96 32.54
C PRO A 338 7.14 3.20 33.85
N VAL A 339 8.33 2.59 33.95
CA VAL A 339 9.38 2.86 34.96
C VAL A 339 10.36 3.88 34.37
N GLU A 340 10.76 4.89 35.15
CA GLU A 340 11.65 5.99 34.76
C GLU A 340 13.16 5.62 34.67
N PRO A 341 14.00 6.43 33.98
CA PRO A 341 15.38 6.12 33.59
C PRO A 341 16.46 6.82 34.45
N ASN A 342 17.74 6.41 34.31
CA ASN A 342 18.89 7.16 34.83
C ASN A 342 20.02 7.31 33.75
N PRO A 343 20.69 8.48 33.59
CA PRO A 343 21.56 8.84 32.46
C PRO A 343 23.07 8.93 32.82
N THR A 344 23.98 9.08 31.83
CA THR A 344 25.30 9.78 31.91
C THR A 344 26.03 9.75 30.53
N LEU A 345 26.17 10.89 29.81
CA LEU A 345 27.39 11.73 29.53
C LEU A 345 28.37 11.20 28.44
N PRO A 346 29.25 12.01 27.79
CA PRO A 346 29.18 13.42 27.32
C PRO A 346 29.76 13.66 25.88
N GLN A 347 29.78 14.94 25.46
CA GLN A 347 30.11 15.53 24.16
C GLN A 347 31.59 15.52 23.70
N VAL A 348 31.84 15.65 22.38
CA VAL A 348 33.08 16.21 21.80
C VAL A 348 32.77 17.13 20.60
N GLY A 349 33.51 18.24 20.49
CA GLY A 349 33.30 19.42 19.64
C GLY A 349 33.83 19.37 18.19
N PRO A 350 33.90 20.55 17.50
CA PRO A 350 33.78 20.66 16.04
C PRO A 350 35.11 20.81 15.30
N VAL A 351 35.12 20.45 14.01
CA VAL A 351 36.26 20.69 13.08
C VAL A 351 35.83 21.56 11.89
N ILE A 352 36.79 22.36 11.45
CA ILE A 352 36.74 23.59 10.68
C ILE A 352 36.64 23.37 9.15
N VAL A 353 36.05 24.35 8.48
CA VAL A 353 35.79 24.53 7.04
C VAL A 353 37.04 24.90 6.23
N ALA A 354 37.16 24.43 4.98
CA ALA A 354 37.83 25.15 3.88
C ALA A 354 37.43 24.58 2.48
N PRO A 355 37.57 25.34 1.37
CA PRO A 355 36.59 25.37 0.28
C PRO A 355 37.02 24.80 -1.09
N GLN A 356 36.02 24.77 -1.98
CA GLN A 356 35.92 24.45 -3.41
C GLN A 356 37.07 24.90 -4.34
N PRO A 357 37.14 24.33 -5.56
CA PRO A 357 37.12 25.19 -6.74
C PRO A 357 36.23 24.70 -7.90
N THR A 358 35.38 25.63 -8.36
CA THR A 358 35.10 26.08 -9.75
C THR A 358 34.88 25.09 -10.92
N THR A 359 33.70 25.25 -11.51
CA THR A 359 33.19 24.84 -12.82
C THR A 359 34.06 25.24 -14.03
N PRO A 360 33.84 24.61 -15.19
CA PRO A 360 33.57 25.42 -16.38
C PRO A 360 32.33 24.98 -17.16
N THR A 361 31.72 26.00 -17.76
CA THR A 361 30.49 26.09 -18.54
C THR A 361 30.67 25.59 -19.98
N ILE A 362 29.66 24.95 -20.57
CA ILE A 362 29.51 24.82 -22.03
C ILE A 362 28.05 25.16 -22.40
N THR A 363 27.88 26.08 -23.34
CA THR A 363 26.59 26.59 -23.82
C THR A 363 26.36 26.13 -25.27
N LEU A 364 25.25 25.40 -25.46
CA LEU A 364 24.29 25.25 -26.59
C LEU A 364 24.73 25.45 -28.07
N PRO A 365 24.07 24.72 -28.99
CA PRO A 365 23.16 25.46 -29.88
C PRO A 365 21.80 24.81 -30.12
N THR A 366 20.90 25.68 -30.55
CA THR A 366 19.45 25.60 -30.77
C THR A 366 19.06 24.91 -32.07
N GLY A 367 18.05 24.03 -32.00
CA GLY A 367 17.27 23.50 -33.14
C GLY A 367 16.06 22.72 -32.61
N PRO A 368 14.88 22.73 -33.28
CA PRO A 368 13.62 22.35 -32.66
C PRO A 368 13.50 20.83 -32.58
N VAL A 369 13.49 20.28 -31.37
CA VAL A 369 13.06 18.90 -31.15
C VAL A 369 11.71 18.97 -30.45
N ILE A 370 10.68 18.51 -31.17
CA ILE A 370 9.36 18.19 -30.62
C ILE A 370 9.59 17.05 -29.61
N LEU A 371 9.66 17.37 -28.32
CA LEU A 371 9.82 16.41 -27.24
C LEU A 371 8.44 16.09 -26.63
N GLY A 372 7.90 14.94 -27.02
CA GLY A 372 6.84 14.27 -26.28
C GLY A 372 7.33 13.88 -24.88
N ALA A 373 6.56 14.30 -23.87
CA ALA A 373 6.80 14.01 -22.47
C ALA A 373 6.50 12.53 -22.12
N PRO A 374 7.21 11.91 -21.15
CA PRO A 374 6.78 10.65 -20.56
C PRO A 374 6.01 10.87 -19.24
N GLY A 375 4.78 10.33 -19.21
CA GLY A 375 4.28 9.57 -18.05
C GLY A 375 3.59 10.34 -16.92
N GLY A 376 2.44 10.95 -17.19
CA GLY A 376 1.51 11.44 -16.17
C GLY A 376 0.06 11.13 -16.56
N ILE A 377 -0.61 10.32 -15.75
CA ILE A 377 -2.00 9.88 -15.92
C ILE A 377 -2.94 11.09 -16.09
N ILE A 378 -3.45 11.27 -17.32
CA ILE A 378 -4.57 12.16 -17.67
C ILE A 378 -5.80 11.25 -17.80
N ILE A 379 -6.73 11.31 -16.84
CA ILE A 379 -8.11 10.89 -17.09
C ILE A 379 -8.77 12.06 -17.82
N ASN A 380 -9.04 11.89 -19.11
CA ASN A 380 -9.64 12.89 -19.97
C ASN A 380 -11.14 13.04 -19.62
N PRO A 381 -11.64 14.18 -19.09
CA PRO A 381 -13.00 14.29 -18.58
C PRO A 381 -14.05 14.61 -19.68
N GLY A 382 -13.72 14.36 -20.95
CA GLY A 382 -14.54 14.77 -22.10
C GLY A 382 -15.37 13.67 -22.76
N VAL A 383 -15.24 12.41 -22.37
CA VAL A 383 -16.00 11.30 -22.97
C VAL A 383 -17.03 10.82 -21.96
N LEU A 384 -18.32 10.86 -22.35
CA LEU A 384 -19.40 10.20 -21.63
C LEU A 384 -19.02 8.73 -21.45
N MET A 385 -18.64 8.34 -20.22
CA MET A 385 -18.32 6.95 -19.91
C MET A 385 -19.61 6.11 -20.01
N PRO A 386 -19.66 5.06 -20.84
CA PRO A 386 -20.78 4.11 -20.81
C PRO A 386 -20.83 3.35 -19.48
N ARG A 387 -21.93 2.63 -19.28
CA ARG A 387 -22.42 2.12 -17.98
C ARG A 387 -21.41 1.26 -17.21
N ARG A 388 -21.65 1.16 -15.89
CA ARG A 388 -21.01 0.25 -14.92
C ARG A 388 -20.70 -1.12 -15.54
N VAL A 389 -19.51 -1.66 -15.31
CA VAL A 389 -19.25 -3.09 -15.56
C VAL A 389 -20.11 -3.87 -14.58
N GLU A 390 -21.19 -4.48 -15.05
CA GLU A 390 -22.06 -5.31 -14.21
C GLU A 390 -21.57 -6.77 -14.14
N GLU A 391 -20.74 -7.22 -15.10
CA GLU A 391 -20.32 -8.61 -15.25
C GLU A 391 -18.97 -8.71 -16.01
N GLU A 392 -17.90 -9.10 -15.31
CA GLU A 392 -16.62 -9.47 -15.93
C GLU A 392 -16.73 -10.92 -16.41
N ALA A 393 -16.93 -11.09 -17.70
CA ALA A 393 -16.94 -12.39 -18.33
C ALA A 393 -16.28 -12.28 -19.69
N TYR A 394 -15.45 -13.27 -20.04
CA TYR A 394 -14.83 -13.39 -21.35
C TYR A 394 -15.84 -13.20 -22.49
N ALA A 395 -17.07 -13.70 -22.33
CA ALA A 395 -18.20 -13.36 -23.20
C ALA A 395 -19.53 -13.44 -22.41
N PRO A 396 -20.05 -12.32 -21.88
CA PRO A 396 -21.22 -12.32 -21.00
C PRO A 396 -22.53 -12.73 -21.72
N ASP A 397 -22.62 -12.45 -23.02
CA ASP A 397 -23.82 -12.72 -23.82
C ASP A 397 -23.80 -14.09 -24.51
N ARG A 398 -22.71 -14.84 -24.41
CA ARG A 398 -22.54 -16.13 -25.08
C ARG A 398 -22.51 -17.28 -24.08
N SER A 399 -23.07 -18.40 -24.50
CA SER A 399 -22.97 -19.68 -23.79
C SER A 399 -22.41 -20.73 -24.74
N GLY A 400 -21.49 -21.55 -24.24
CA GLY A 400 -20.85 -22.62 -24.98
C GLY A 400 -21.29 -24.00 -24.50
N PRO A 401 -20.98 -25.08 -25.26
CA PRO A 401 -21.11 -26.42 -24.73
C PRO A 401 -20.21 -26.59 -23.50
N ARG A 402 -20.72 -27.32 -22.51
CA ARG A 402 -20.01 -27.59 -21.27
C ARG A 402 -19.10 -28.81 -21.45
N ALA A 403 -17.92 -28.73 -20.88
CA ALA A 403 -17.01 -29.85 -20.75
C ALA A 403 -16.34 -29.82 -19.38
N SER A 404 -15.74 -30.96 -19.01
CA SER A 404 -14.92 -31.05 -17.83
C SER A 404 -13.61 -31.73 -18.16
N VAL A 405 -12.54 -31.31 -17.49
CA VAL A 405 -11.23 -31.95 -17.60
C VAL A 405 -10.81 -32.46 -16.23
N ALA A 406 -10.47 -33.75 -16.19
CA ALA A 406 -9.92 -34.40 -15.02
C ALA A 406 -8.43 -34.06 -14.91
N TYR A 407 -8.05 -33.41 -13.82
CA TYR A 407 -6.69 -32.97 -13.51
C TYR A 407 -6.16 -33.70 -12.28
N LYS A 408 -4.93 -34.22 -12.32
CA LYS A 408 -4.27 -34.82 -11.15
C LYS A 408 -3.32 -33.83 -10.51
N LEU A 409 -3.60 -33.44 -9.27
CA LEU A 409 -2.71 -32.61 -8.47
C LEU A 409 -1.44 -33.40 -8.11
N ALA A 410 -0.27 -32.82 -8.39
CA ALA A 410 1.02 -33.43 -8.03
C ALA A 410 1.10 -33.65 -6.51
N GLY A 411 1.43 -34.87 -6.08
CA GLY A 411 1.63 -35.22 -4.67
C GLY A 411 0.39 -35.70 -3.89
N LYS A 412 -0.85 -35.57 -4.42
CA LYS A 412 -2.07 -35.99 -3.69
C LYS A 412 -2.79 -37.22 -4.22
N GLY A 413 -2.44 -37.75 -5.40
CA GLY A 413 -3.18 -38.88 -6.02
C GLY A 413 -4.64 -38.57 -6.39
N GLN A 414 -5.19 -37.44 -5.92
CA GLN A 414 -6.56 -37.00 -6.10
C GLN A 414 -6.73 -36.35 -7.48
N THR A 415 -7.79 -36.76 -8.16
CA THR A 415 -8.21 -36.18 -9.44
C THR A 415 -9.28 -35.13 -9.17
N VAL A 416 -9.07 -33.91 -9.64
CA VAL A 416 -9.99 -32.79 -9.55
C VAL A 416 -10.58 -32.53 -10.93
N ASN A 417 -11.89 -32.38 -11.02
CA ASN A 417 -12.55 -32.04 -12.27
C ASN A 417 -12.78 -30.53 -12.33
N ILE A 418 -12.21 -29.87 -13.34
CA ILE A 418 -12.49 -28.47 -13.63
C ILE A 418 -13.61 -28.43 -14.67
N ASN A 419 -14.74 -27.82 -14.30
CA ASN A 419 -15.86 -27.58 -15.21
C ASN A 419 -15.61 -26.29 -15.99
N TYR A 420 -15.84 -26.29 -17.30
CA TYR A 420 -15.66 -25.09 -18.13
C TYR A 420 -16.67 -25.04 -19.28
N GLU A 421 -16.86 -23.84 -19.82
CA GLU A 421 -17.61 -23.58 -21.05
C GLU A 421 -16.64 -23.44 -22.22
N VAL A 422 -17.03 -23.95 -23.40
CA VAL A 422 -16.27 -23.76 -24.64
C VAL A 422 -16.80 -22.56 -25.40
N ILE A 423 -16.11 -21.42 -25.34
CA ILE A 423 -16.51 -20.19 -26.00
C ILE A 423 -15.49 -19.85 -27.08
N ASP A 424 -15.91 -19.87 -28.34
CA ASP A 424 -15.06 -19.62 -29.52
C ASP A 424 -13.78 -20.49 -29.53
N GLY A 425 -13.90 -21.75 -29.14
CA GLY A 425 -12.80 -22.72 -29.07
C GLY A 425 -11.92 -22.60 -27.81
N TRP A 426 -12.22 -21.68 -26.90
CA TRP A 426 -11.52 -21.54 -25.61
C TRP A 426 -12.28 -22.20 -24.47
N ALA A 427 -11.57 -22.91 -23.61
CA ALA A 427 -12.08 -23.39 -22.35
C ALA A 427 -12.04 -22.26 -21.31
N VAL A 428 -13.22 -21.80 -20.90
CA VAL A 428 -13.41 -20.68 -19.96
C VAL A 428 -14.12 -21.20 -18.71
N THR A 429 -13.52 -20.98 -17.55
CA THR A 429 -14.14 -21.26 -16.25
C THR A 429 -14.35 -19.97 -15.49
N GLU A 430 -15.32 -19.97 -14.57
CA GLU A 430 -15.63 -18.80 -13.73
C GLU A 430 -15.71 -17.50 -14.54
N GLY A 431 -16.33 -17.52 -15.71
CA GLY A 431 -16.58 -16.33 -16.51
C GLY A 431 -15.38 -15.77 -17.29
N ASP A 432 -14.23 -15.56 -16.66
CA ASP A 432 -13.07 -14.81 -17.18
C ASP A 432 -11.72 -15.56 -17.06
N ILE A 433 -11.71 -16.77 -16.50
CA ILE A 433 -10.49 -17.58 -16.39
C ILE A 433 -10.32 -18.45 -17.63
N ILE A 434 -9.26 -18.19 -18.39
CA ILE A 434 -8.89 -18.98 -19.57
C ILE A 434 -8.02 -20.17 -19.18
N LEU A 435 -8.52 -21.37 -19.45
CA LEU A 435 -7.80 -22.61 -19.25
C LEU A 435 -6.85 -22.90 -20.43
N GLY A 436 -7.33 -22.74 -21.65
CA GLY A 436 -6.59 -23.03 -22.87
C GLY A 436 -7.53 -23.27 -24.05
N ARG A 437 -6.99 -23.67 -25.20
CA ARG A 437 -7.82 -24.06 -26.33
C ARG A 437 -8.45 -25.43 -26.08
N HIS A 438 -9.75 -25.53 -26.34
CA HIS A 438 -10.54 -26.73 -26.08
C HIS A 438 -10.07 -27.92 -26.92
N ASP A 439 -9.80 -27.71 -28.21
CA ASP A 439 -9.31 -28.74 -29.13
C ASP A 439 -7.94 -29.30 -28.70
N GLU A 440 -7.04 -28.44 -28.24
CA GLU A 440 -5.74 -28.87 -27.69
C GLU A 440 -5.91 -29.69 -26.41
N MET A 441 -6.77 -29.22 -25.49
CA MET A 441 -7.06 -29.91 -24.24
C MET A 441 -7.75 -31.26 -24.47
N MET A 442 -8.67 -31.35 -25.45
CA MET A 442 -9.38 -32.58 -25.78
C MET A 442 -8.51 -33.55 -26.58
N SER A 443 -7.66 -33.08 -27.48
CA SER A 443 -6.71 -33.94 -28.20
C SER A 443 -5.69 -34.56 -27.25
N ALA A 444 -5.17 -33.76 -26.31
CA ALA A 444 -4.29 -34.24 -25.25
C ALA A 444 -4.98 -35.25 -24.31
N SER A 445 -6.31 -35.23 -24.17
CA SER A 445 -7.06 -36.21 -23.36
C SER A 445 -7.51 -37.44 -24.16
N ALA A 446 -7.77 -37.30 -25.47
CA ALA A 446 -8.22 -38.36 -26.37
C ALA A 446 -7.11 -39.35 -26.76
N GLU A 447 -5.87 -38.90 -26.95
CA GLU A 447 -4.70 -39.78 -27.18
C GLU A 447 -4.47 -40.81 -26.05
N ARG A 448 -5.12 -40.63 -24.88
CA ARG A 448 -4.95 -41.50 -23.70
C ARG A 448 -5.97 -42.59 -23.49
N ARG A 449 -7.00 -42.73 -24.35
CA ARG A 449 -7.88 -43.90 -24.28
C ARG A 449 -7.23 -45.21 -24.76
N SER A 450 -5.96 -45.17 -25.23
CA SER A 450 -5.28 -46.31 -25.85
C SER A 450 -4.16 -46.97 -25.01
N CYS A 451 -3.83 -46.52 -23.79
CA CYS A 451 -2.70 -47.10 -23.04
C CYS A 451 -3.17 -48.12 -21.99
N ARG A 452 -3.10 -49.42 -22.33
CA ARG A 452 -3.14 -50.52 -21.35
C ARG A 452 -1.73 -50.73 -20.79
N GLY A 453 -1.56 -50.49 -19.49
CA GLY A 453 -0.48 -51.04 -18.68
C GLY A 453 0.94 -50.63 -19.07
N GLU A 454 1.32 -49.37 -18.84
CA GLU A 454 2.66 -48.93 -18.41
C GLU A 454 2.64 -47.39 -18.31
N VAL A 455 3.41 -46.83 -17.38
CA VAL A 455 3.32 -45.45 -16.90
C VAL A 455 3.52 -44.44 -18.04
N CYS A 456 2.42 -43.89 -18.56
CA CYS A 456 2.42 -42.82 -19.55
C CYS A 456 2.29 -41.46 -18.85
N SER A 457 3.38 -40.69 -18.77
CA SER A 457 3.37 -39.33 -18.24
C SER A 457 2.75 -38.35 -19.24
N VAL A 458 1.90 -37.45 -18.74
CA VAL A 458 1.13 -36.49 -19.52
C VAL A 458 1.79 -35.12 -19.49
N GLN A 459 2.08 -34.53 -20.65
CA GLN A 459 2.19 -33.08 -20.81
C GLN A 459 0.84 -32.57 -21.36
N SER A 460 0.16 -31.73 -20.58
CA SER A 460 -1.08 -31.01 -20.94
C SER A 460 -0.90 -29.54 -20.54
N PRO A 461 -1.43 -28.55 -21.29
CA PRO A 461 -1.18 -27.13 -21.04
C PRO A 461 -1.88 -26.54 -19.80
N LEU A 462 -2.56 -27.37 -19.00
CA LEU A 462 -3.13 -27.01 -17.71
C LEU A 462 -2.30 -27.57 -16.55
N ILE A 463 -1.50 -26.69 -15.95
CA ILE A 463 -0.69 -26.77 -14.72
C ILE A 463 0.30 -27.96 -14.65
N ARG A 464 1.53 -27.59 -14.28
CA ARG A 464 2.81 -28.12 -14.78
C ARG A 464 3.30 -29.39 -14.08
N ARG A 465 4.19 -30.12 -14.79
CA ARG A 465 5.23 -31.07 -14.29
C ARG A 465 5.78 -30.66 -12.90
N SER A 466 5.93 -31.63 -11.99
CA SER A 466 6.64 -31.48 -10.71
C SER A 466 7.99 -30.75 -10.89
N GLY A 467 8.27 -29.69 -10.10
CA GLY A 467 9.61 -29.07 -10.03
C GLY A 467 9.79 -27.58 -10.39
N GLU A 468 8.75 -26.82 -10.71
CA GLU A 468 8.83 -25.36 -10.88
C GLU A 468 7.61 -24.66 -10.20
N ASN A 469 7.56 -23.34 -10.15
CA ASN A 469 6.57 -22.65 -9.31
C ASN A 469 5.33 -22.21 -10.10
N TYR A 470 4.13 -22.36 -9.52
CA TYR A 470 2.86 -21.78 -10.02
C TYR A 470 2.84 -20.25 -9.83
N LEU A 471 3.64 -19.79 -8.87
CA LEU A 471 3.89 -18.39 -8.60
C LEU A 471 5.02 -17.85 -9.48
N TRP A 472 5.00 -16.55 -9.71
CA TRP A 472 6.08 -15.86 -10.41
C TRP A 472 7.35 -15.82 -9.56
N PRO A 473 8.51 -16.24 -10.10
CA PRO A 473 9.78 -16.19 -9.36
C PRO A 473 10.06 -14.80 -8.80
N GLY A 474 10.34 -14.73 -7.50
CA GLY A 474 10.60 -13.46 -6.80
C GLY A 474 9.43 -12.47 -6.79
N GLY A 475 8.21 -12.91 -7.12
CA GLY A 475 7.06 -12.01 -7.27
C GLY A 475 7.15 -11.09 -8.48
N VAL A 476 8.08 -11.32 -9.40
CA VAL A 476 8.28 -10.45 -10.56
C VAL A 476 7.43 -10.93 -11.73
N ILE A 477 6.53 -10.08 -12.22
CA ILE A 477 5.70 -10.32 -13.40
C ILE A 477 6.16 -9.37 -14.51
N PRO A 478 7.02 -9.82 -15.44
CA PRO A 478 7.34 -9.04 -16.63
C PRO A 478 6.11 -8.93 -17.53
N TYR A 479 5.82 -7.74 -18.05
CA TYR A 479 4.70 -7.52 -18.96
C TYR A 479 5.09 -6.79 -20.24
N GLU A 480 4.32 -7.03 -21.29
CA GLU A 480 4.43 -6.38 -22.58
C GLU A 480 3.04 -5.92 -23.04
N ILE A 481 2.83 -4.62 -23.22
CA ILE A 481 1.53 -4.06 -23.65
C ILE A 481 1.48 -3.99 -25.17
N ASP A 482 0.39 -4.48 -25.76
CA ASP A 482 0.19 -4.44 -27.21
C ASP A 482 0.28 -3.03 -27.80
N SER A 483 0.92 -2.91 -28.95
CA SER A 483 0.99 -1.64 -29.67
C SER A 483 -0.37 -1.23 -30.25
N ALA A 484 -1.32 -2.17 -30.32
CA ALA A 484 -2.70 -1.94 -30.71
C ALA A 484 -3.50 -1.07 -29.70
N PHE A 485 -3.02 -0.90 -28.46
CA PHE A 485 -3.69 -0.05 -27.49
C PHE A 485 -3.41 1.44 -27.77
N PRO A 486 -4.45 2.28 -27.87
CA PRO A 486 -4.29 3.73 -27.89
C PRO A 486 -3.75 4.23 -26.53
N ALA A 487 -3.26 5.49 -26.52
CA ALA A 487 -2.50 6.03 -25.39
C ALA A 487 -3.29 6.11 -24.07
N ASP A 488 -4.59 6.37 -24.15
CA ASP A 488 -5.53 6.40 -23.04
C ASP A 488 -5.82 5.01 -22.46
N GLU A 489 -6.08 4.01 -23.29
CA GLU A 489 -6.25 2.62 -22.84
C GLU A 489 -4.94 2.07 -22.25
N ARG A 490 -3.79 2.41 -22.87
CA ARG A 490 -2.47 2.10 -22.31
C ARG A 490 -2.29 2.74 -20.93
N GLN A 491 -2.80 3.95 -20.73
CA GLN A 491 -2.75 4.59 -19.44
C GLN A 491 -3.63 3.87 -18.42
N ALA A 492 -4.85 3.47 -18.77
CA ALA A 492 -5.71 2.67 -17.88
C ALA A 492 -5.07 1.34 -17.48
N ILE A 493 -4.33 0.70 -18.38
CA ILE A 493 -3.54 -0.52 -18.08
C ILE A 493 -2.47 -0.23 -17.03
N LEU A 494 -1.71 0.85 -17.19
CA LEU A 494 -0.69 1.26 -16.22
C LEU A 494 -1.31 1.63 -14.87
N ASP A 495 -2.50 2.24 -14.88
CA ASP A 495 -3.23 2.58 -13.65
C ASP A 495 -3.68 1.31 -12.91
N GLY A 496 -4.17 0.29 -13.62
CA GLY A 496 -4.51 -1.01 -13.04
C GLY A 496 -3.30 -1.74 -12.49
N ILE A 497 -2.17 -1.71 -13.20
CA ILE A 497 -0.88 -2.24 -12.72
C ILE A 497 -0.47 -1.55 -11.42
N ALA A 498 -0.61 -0.23 -11.32
CA ALA A 498 -0.26 0.55 -10.13
C ALA A 498 -1.15 0.26 -8.91
N LEU A 499 -2.33 -0.36 -9.08
CA LEU A 499 -3.14 -0.84 -7.95
C LEU A 499 -2.52 -2.08 -7.27
N ILE A 500 -1.64 -2.80 -7.96
CA ILE A 500 -0.95 -4.00 -7.47
C ILE A 500 0.50 -3.71 -7.13
N ASP A 501 1.21 -3.08 -8.08
CA ASP A 501 2.63 -2.73 -8.01
C ASP A 501 2.84 -1.60 -7.00
N GLY A 502 3.36 -1.95 -5.83
CA GLY A 502 3.58 -1.04 -4.70
C GLY A 502 2.75 -1.35 -3.45
N PRO A 503 1.42 -1.54 -3.54
CA PRO A 503 0.62 -2.06 -2.43
C PRO A 503 1.01 -3.48 -2.03
N THR A 504 1.40 -4.30 -3.01
CA THR A 504 1.77 -5.71 -2.81
C THR A 504 3.28 -5.98 -2.96
N ASN A 505 3.71 -7.21 -2.64
CA ASN A 505 5.05 -7.74 -2.86
C ASN A 505 5.28 -8.17 -4.33
N LEU A 506 4.26 -8.08 -5.18
CA LEU A 506 4.44 -8.28 -6.61
C LEU A 506 5.15 -7.08 -7.23
N ILE A 507 6.03 -7.37 -8.18
CA ILE A 507 6.77 -6.37 -8.97
C ILE A 507 6.34 -6.54 -10.42
N LEU A 508 5.50 -5.61 -10.91
CA LEU A 508 5.04 -5.64 -12.29
C LEU A 508 5.91 -4.67 -13.10
N LYS A 509 6.72 -5.21 -14.01
CA LYS A 509 7.70 -4.40 -14.76
C LYS A 509 7.59 -4.62 -16.27
N PRO A 510 7.91 -3.60 -17.09
CA PRO A 510 8.09 -3.82 -18.53
C PRO A 510 9.10 -4.93 -18.79
N ARG A 511 8.76 -5.82 -19.72
CA ARG A 511 9.62 -6.93 -20.12
C ARG A 511 10.92 -6.41 -20.77
N ALA A 512 12.04 -7.00 -20.37
CA ALA A 512 13.39 -6.69 -20.84
C ALA A 512 14.14 -7.96 -21.28
N GLY A 513 13.43 -8.92 -21.89
CA GLY A 513 14.01 -10.16 -22.44
C GLY A 513 13.69 -11.43 -21.66
N GLU A 514 12.92 -11.36 -20.57
CA GLU A 514 12.50 -12.54 -19.80
C GLU A 514 11.69 -13.52 -20.67
N SER A 515 11.94 -14.83 -20.54
CA SER A 515 11.24 -15.86 -21.33
C SER A 515 9.77 -15.99 -20.94
N ASP A 516 9.48 -15.82 -19.66
CA ASP A 516 8.16 -15.93 -19.07
C ASP A 516 7.62 -14.53 -18.81
N TYR A 517 6.45 -14.21 -19.36
CA TYR A 517 5.90 -12.87 -19.26
C TYR A 517 4.42 -12.84 -19.63
N VAL A 518 3.75 -11.77 -19.18
CA VAL A 518 2.38 -11.44 -19.55
C VAL A 518 2.38 -10.54 -20.79
N ARG A 519 1.68 -10.95 -21.83
CA ARG A 519 1.30 -10.10 -22.97
C ARG A 519 -0.08 -9.51 -22.68
N VAL A 520 -0.15 -8.21 -22.45
CA VAL A 520 -1.44 -7.51 -22.35
C VAL A 520 -1.95 -7.29 -23.77
N LYS A 521 -3.10 -7.89 -24.09
CA LYS A 521 -3.63 -8.00 -25.45
C LYS A 521 -5.01 -7.34 -25.54
N ARG A 522 -5.20 -6.54 -26.60
CA ARG A 522 -6.49 -5.90 -26.89
C ARG A 522 -7.43 -6.90 -27.54
N VAL A 523 -8.65 -7.02 -27.03
CA VAL A 523 -9.67 -7.95 -27.54
C VAL A 523 -11.04 -7.27 -27.62
N ASP A 524 -11.92 -7.81 -28.46
CA ASP A 524 -13.29 -7.30 -28.62
C ASP A 524 -14.30 -7.91 -27.61
N LYS A 525 -13.82 -8.81 -26.74
CA LYS A 525 -14.62 -9.51 -25.72
C LYS A 525 -14.19 -9.10 -24.31
N GLY A 526 -14.79 -9.66 -23.26
CA GLY A 526 -14.53 -9.22 -21.89
C GLY A 526 -13.12 -9.54 -21.37
N CYS A 527 -12.80 -8.92 -20.23
CA CYS A 527 -11.54 -9.10 -19.50
C CYS A 527 -11.33 -10.58 -19.17
N SER A 528 -10.10 -11.07 -19.31
CA SER A 528 -9.77 -12.43 -18.94
C SER A 528 -8.28 -12.70 -18.80
N SER A 529 -7.94 -13.72 -18.03
CA SER A 529 -6.57 -14.11 -17.74
C SER A 529 -6.45 -15.60 -17.46
N LYS A 530 -5.22 -16.11 -17.48
CA LYS A 530 -4.93 -17.46 -16.97
C LYS A 530 -4.50 -17.34 -15.51
N VAL A 531 -4.81 -18.35 -14.67
CA VAL A 531 -4.39 -18.30 -13.26
C VAL A 531 -2.96 -18.78 -13.05
N GLY A 532 -2.10 -17.93 -12.49
CA GLY A 532 -0.69 -18.22 -12.18
C GLY A 532 0.26 -18.23 -13.39
N ARG A 533 1.55 -18.47 -13.14
CA ARG A 533 2.59 -18.54 -14.18
C ARG A 533 2.48 -19.84 -14.99
N LYS A 534 2.41 -19.75 -16.31
CA LYS A 534 2.32 -20.90 -17.23
C LYS A 534 3.64 -21.34 -17.86
N GLY A 535 4.66 -20.48 -17.82
CA GLY A 535 5.91 -20.65 -18.58
C GLY A 535 5.76 -20.12 -20.01
N GLY A 536 6.75 -19.38 -20.50
CA GLY A 536 6.67 -18.66 -21.76
C GLY A 536 5.68 -17.48 -21.74
N LYS A 537 5.22 -17.07 -22.93
CA LYS A 537 4.22 -16.01 -23.10
C LYS A 537 2.84 -16.48 -22.64
N GLN A 538 2.18 -15.71 -21.76
CA GLN A 538 0.74 -15.85 -21.46
C GLN A 538 0.00 -14.53 -21.68
N GLU A 539 -1.29 -14.59 -21.97
CA GLU A 539 -2.09 -13.40 -22.30
C GLU A 539 -2.92 -12.94 -21.10
N VAL A 540 -3.00 -11.61 -20.91
CA VAL A 540 -4.06 -10.92 -20.16
C VAL A 540 -4.85 -10.12 -21.20
N ASN A 541 -6.13 -10.43 -21.36
CA ASN A 541 -6.98 -9.86 -22.39
C ASN A 541 -7.77 -8.68 -21.83
N ILE A 542 -7.68 -7.53 -22.48
CA ILE A 542 -8.35 -6.29 -22.06
C ILE A 542 -9.27 -5.82 -23.19
N LYS A 543 -10.56 -5.66 -22.85
CA LYS A 543 -11.56 -5.05 -23.73
C LYS A 543 -11.38 -3.53 -23.78
N ASP A 544 -11.51 -2.96 -24.98
CA ASP A 544 -11.50 -1.51 -25.15
C ASP A 544 -12.69 -0.79 -24.49
N TRP A 545 -12.52 0.50 -24.28
CA TRP A 545 -13.49 1.41 -23.64
C TRP A 545 -14.57 1.98 -24.57
N THR A 546 -14.54 1.66 -25.87
CA THR A 546 -15.48 2.21 -26.86
C THR A 546 -16.81 1.45 -26.90
N THR A 547 -16.92 0.35 -26.15
CA THR A 547 -18.10 -0.51 -26.08
C THR A 547 -18.48 -0.84 -24.63
N ASP A 548 -19.75 -1.21 -24.40
CA ASP A 548 -20.21 -1.64 -23.08
C ASP A 548 -19.40 -2.86 -22.58
N GLY A 549 -19.10 -2.92 -21.27
CA GLY A 549 -18.32 -4.01 -20.66
C GLY A 549 -16.80 -3.86 -20.80
N TRP A 550 -16.29 -2.64 -20.92
CA TRP A 550 -14.86 -2.33 -20.91
C TRP A 550 -14.16 -2.74 -19.60
N CYS A 551 -12.83 -2.86 -19.62
CA CYS A 551 -12.02 -3.24 -18.45
C CYS A 551 -11.45 -2.01 -17.69
N PRO A 552 -12.10 -1.51 -16.63
CA PRO A 552 -11.53 -0.45 -15.80
C PRO A 552 -10.25 -0.86 -15.08
N PRO A 553 -9.48 0.10 -14.55
CA PRO A 553 -8.24 -0.18 -13.81
C PRO A 553 -8.39 -1.26 -12.74
N GLY A 554 -9.51 -1.30 -12.00
CA GLY A 554 -9.79 -2.36 -11.03
C GLY A 554 -9.97 -3.74 -11.66
N SER A 555 -10.61 -3.84 -12.83
CA SER A 555 -10.72 -5.08 -13.61
C SER A 555 -9.37 -5.50 -14.19
N ILE A 556 -8.57 -4.55 -14.67
CA ILE A 556 -7.20 -4.84 -15.11
C ILE A 556 -6.39 -5.41 -13.94
N ALA A 557 -6.52 -4.82 -12.74
CA ALA A 557 -5.88 -5.34 -11.55
C ALA A 557 -6.37 -6.76 -11.20
N HIS A 558 -7.67 -7.01 -11.29
CA HIS A 558 -8.27 -8.33 -11.14
C HIS A 558 -7.62 -9.38 -12.07
N GLU A 559 -7.46 -9.06 -13.36
CA GLU A 559 -6.83 -9.97 -14.33
C GLU A 559 -5.33 -10.25 -14.05
N PHE A 560 -4.62 -9.25 -13.54
CA PHE A 560 -3.24 -9.43 -13.11
C PHE A 560 -3.13 -10.23 -11.81
N LEU A 561 -4.12 -10.16 -10.91
CA LEU A 561 -4.20 -11.04 -9.73
C LEU A 561 -4.49 -12.49 -10.14
N HIS A 562 -5.34 -12.73 -11.14
CA HIS A 562 -5.43 -14.04 -11.78
C HIS A 562 -4.07 -14.49 -12.30
N ALA A 563 -3.37 -13.67 -13.10
CA ALA A 563 -2.04 -14.00 -13.59
C ALA A 563 -1.04 -14.29 -12.45
N ALA A 564 -1.21 -13.67 -11.29
CA ALA A 564 -0.41 -13.88 -10.09
C ALA A 564 -0.78 -15.17 -9.31
N GLY A 565 -1.87 -15.86 -9.64
CA GLY A 565 -2.25 -17.12 -9.00
C GLY A 565 -3.50 -17.05 -8.12
N ILE A 566 -4.24 -15.95 -8.15
CA ILE A 566 -5.42 -15.74 -7.29
C ILE A 566 -6.69 -16.14 -8.04
N TRP A 567 -7.56 -16.91 -7.38
CA TRP A 567 -8.89 -17.29 -7.88
C TRP A 567 -9.97 -16.37 -7.30
N HIS A 568 -11.22 -16.55 -7.71
CA HIS A 568 -12.31 -15.74 -7.20
C HIS A 568 -12.63 -15.97 -5.72
N GLU A 569 -13.04 -14.92 -5.03
CA GLU A 569 -13.38 -14.99 -3.60
C GLU A 569 -14.65 -15.82 -3.35
N GLN A 570 -15.65 -15.76 -4.23
CA GLN A 570 -16.88 -16.53 -4.06
C GLN A 570 -16.71 -18.03 -4.32
N SER A 571 -15.57 -18.49 -4.86
CA SER A 571 -15.28 -19.91 -5.11
C SER A 571 -14.45 -20.56 -4.01
N ARG A 572 -14.14 -19.85 -2.92
CA ARG A 572 -13.49 -20.40 -1.72
C ARG A 572 -14.20 -21.61 -1.11
N GLU A 573 -13.46 -22.44 -0.39
CA GLU A 573 -13.99 -23.62 0.31
C GLU A 573 -14.97 -23.21 1.44
N ASP A 574 -14.67 -22.13 2.15
CA ASP A 574 -15.46 -21.64 3.29
C ASP A 574 -16.64 -20.72 2.93
N ARG A 575 -16.83 -20.38 1.64
CA ARG A 575 -17.75 -19.32 1.18
C ARG A 575 -19.20 -19.48 1.66
N ASN A 576 -19.69 -20.71 1.87
CA ASN A 576 -21.06 -20.96 2.32
C ASN A 576 -21.34 -20.44 3.74
N SER A 577 -20.31 -20.07 4.51
CA SER A 577 -20.45 -19.40 5.82
C SER A 577 -20.72 -17.89 5.69
N PHE A 578 -20.53 -17.32 4.49
CA PHE A 578 -20.52 -15.88 4.25
C PHE A 578 -21.56 -15.47 3.20
N VAL A 579 -21.73 -16.29 2.16
CA VAL A 579 -22.67 -16.05 1.07
C VAL A 579 -23.48 -17.31 0.75
N ARG A 580 -24.69 -17.11 0.24
CA ARG A 580 -25.55 -18.16 -0.30
C ARG A 580 -25.74 -17.95 -1.80
N ILE A 581 -25.44 -18.98 -2.57
CA ILE A 581 -25.64 -18.97 -4.02
C ILE A 581 -27.09 -19.37 -4.34
N LEU A 582 -27.85 -18.44 -4.92
CA LEU A 582 -29.23 -18.63 -5.36
C LEU A 582 -29.23 -19.29 -6.74
N ARG A 583 -28.98 -20.60 -6.78
CA ARG A 583 -28.79 -21.35 -8.03
C ARG A 583 -29.95 -21.23 -9.02
N ASP A 584 -31.19 -21.12 -8.53
CA ASP A 584 -32.39 -20.95 -9.36
C ASP A 584 -32.43 -19.63 -10.12
N ASN A 585 -31.71 -18.61 -9.64
CA ASN A 585 -31.63 -17.30 -10.27
C ASN A 585 -30.52 -17.21 -11.32
N ILE A 586 -29.66 -18.23 -11.43
CA ILE A 586 -28.55 -18.25 -12.39
C ILE A 586 -29.08 -18.59 -13.79
N ARG A 587 -28.57 -17.90 -14.81
CA ARG A 587 -28.84 -18.20 -16.22
C ARG A 587 -28.47 -19.65 -16.54
N SER A 588 -29.30 -20.30 -17.36
CA SER A 588 -28.97 -21.64 -17.87
C SER A 588 -27.60 -21.63 -18.54
N GLY A 589 -26.77 -22.65 -18.26
CA GLY A 589 -25.38 -22.68 -18.71
C GLY A 589 -24.36 -22.19 -17.67
N LYS A 590 -24.69 -21.21 -16.82
CA LYS A 590 -23.72 -20.47 -16.00
C LYS A 590 -23.49 -20.98 -14.56
N GLY A 591 -24.21 -22.04 -14.15
CA GLY A 591 -24.12 -22.57 -12.78
C GLY A 591 -22.73 -23.06 -12.33
N GLY A 592 -21.83 -23.40 -13.26
CA GLY A 592 -20.46 -23.84 -12.95
C GLY A 592 -19.53 -22.71 -12.50
N ASN A 593 -19.85 -21.45 -12.82
CA ASN A 593 -19.07 -20.28 -12.39
C ASN A 593 -19.18 -20.00 -10.88
N PHE A 594 -19.96 -20.80 -10.16
CA PHE A 594 -20.19 -20.70 -8.72
C PHE A 594 -19.78 -21.98 -7.98
N ASP A 595 -19.10 -22.91 -8.66
CA ASP A 595 -18.58 -24.10 -8.00
C ASP A 595 -17.41 -23.70 -7.07
N GLN A 596 -17.22 -24.46 -5.99
CA GLN A 596 -16.18 -24.16 -4.98
C GLN A 596 -14.91 -24.97 -5.26
N HIS A 597 -13.75 -24.37 -5.00
CA HIS A 597 -12.46 -25.02 -5.05
C HIS A 597 -12.14 -25.82 -3.77
N ILE A 598 -13.03 -26.75 -3.39
CA ILE A 598 -12.94 -27.53 -2.12
C ILE A 598 -11.70 -28.43 -2.07
N SER A 599 -11.21 -28.90 -3.22
CA SER A 599 -10.12 -29.90 -3.27
C SER A 599 -8.82 -29.40 -3.92
N ASP A 600 -8.87 -28.23 -4.54
CA ASP A 600 -7.84 -27.65 -5.41
C ASP A 600 -7.52 -26.18 -5.09
N GLY A 601 -8.28 -25.54 -4.19
CA GLY A 601 -8.04 -24.20 -3.69
C GLY A 601 -7.33 -24.19 -2.34
N VAL A 602 -6.77 -23.02 -1.99
CA VAL A 602 -6.24 -22.75 -0.65
C VAL A 602 -6.70 -21.37 -0.24
N ASP A 603 -7.39 -21.31 0.90
CA ASP A 603 -7.87 -20.07 1.50
C ASP A 603 -6.71 -19.34 2.23
N ILE A 604 -6.18 -18.26 1.63
CA ILE A 604 -4.96 -17.58 2.09
C ILE A 604 -5.25 -16.55 3.21
N ALA A 605 -6.45 -15.97 3.24
CA ALA A 605 -6.90 -14.95 4.20
C ALA A 605 -8.34 -15.23 4.69
N ASN A 606 -8.86 -14.38 5.59
CA ASN A 606 -10.29 -14.38 5.92
C ASN A 606 -11.13 -14.03 4.70
N TYR A 607 -12.39 -14.49 4.69
CA TYR A 607 -13.32 -14.15 3.61
C TYR A 607 -13.52 -12.63 3.49
N ASP A 608 -13.37 -12.11 2.28
CA ASP A 608 -13.40 -10.68 1.99
C ASP A 608 -14.51 -10.28 1.03
N TYR A 609 -15.62 -9.78 1.58
CA TYR A 609 -16.70 -9.21 0.78
C TYR A 609 -16.24 -8.05 -0.12
N GLY A 610 -15.24 -7.29 0.30
CA GLY A 610 -14.70 -6.14 -0.42
C GLY A 610 -13.66 -6.49 -1.49
N SER A 611 -13.33 -7.78 -1.66
CA SER A 611 -12.27 -8.21 -2.58
C SER A 611 -12.58 -7.78 -4.01
N VAL A 612 -11.55 -7.31 -4.72
CA VAL A 612 -11.62 -7.06 -6.16
C VAL A 612 -11.85 -8.37 -6.94
N MET A 613 -11.56 -9.52 -6.32
CA MET A 613 -11.79 -10.87 -6.85
C MET A 613 -13.18 -11.43 -6.52
N HIS A 614 -14.07 -10.66 -5.88
CA HIS A 614 -15.42 -11.14 -5.56
C HIS A 614 -16.42 -10.76 -6.66
N TYR A 615 -17.28 -11.69 -7.08
CA TYR A 615 -18.42 -11.39 -7.96
C TYR A 615 -19.44 -10.42 -7.35
N GLY A 616 -20.15 -9.68 -8.21
CA GLY A 616 -21.30 -8.87 -7.83
C GLY A 616 -22.55 -9.71 -7.49
N ARG A 617 -23.51 -9.09 -6.80
CA ARG A 617 -24.76 -9.75 -6.34
C ARG A 617 -25.59 -10.39 -7.45
N THR A 618 -25.53 -9.86 -8.67
CA THR A 618 -26.36 -10.26 -9.82
C THR A 618 -25.57 -10.96 -10.92
N ALA A 619 -24.30 -11.33 -10.67
CA ALA A 619 -23.44 -11.98 -11.65
C ALA A 619 -24.14 -13.21 -12.25
N PHE A 620 -24.15 -13.35 -13.57
CA PHE A 620 -24.82 -14.43 -14.30
C PHE A 620 -26.32 -14.63 -13.96
N GLY A 621 -27.00 -13.63 -13.40
CA GLY A 621 -28.42 -13.69 -13.06
C GLY A 621 -29.34 -13.68 -14.28
N LYS A 622 -30.47 -14.38 -14.17
CA LYS A 622 -31.56 -14.28 -15.15
C LYS A 622 -32.07 -12.85 -15.20
N GLU A 623 -32.50 -12.42 -16.39
CA GLU A 623 -33.14 -11.12 -16.57
C GLU A 623 -34.61 -11.22 -16.19
N ASN A 624 -35.08 -10.28 -15.38
CA ASN A 624 -36.49 -10.08 -15.08
C ASN A 624 -37.20 -9.42 -16.27
N PRO A 625 -38.54 -9.52 -16.38
CA PRO A 625 -39.29 -8.85 -17.43
C PRO A 625 -39.10 -7.32 -17.50
N ASP A 626 -38.64 -6.69 -16.42
CA ASP A 626 -38.34 -5.26 -16.33
C ASP A 626 -36.90 -4.88 -16.74
N GLY A 627 -36.11 -5.86 -17.19
CA GLY A 627 -34.71 -5.68 -17.61
C GLY A 627 -33.69 -5.72 -16.47
N THR A 628 -34.12 -5.96 -15.22
CA THR A 628 -33.19 -6.08 -14.08
C THR A 628 -32.64 -7.51 -13.95
N LYS A 629 -31.38 -7.67 -13.54
CA LYS A 629 -30.80 -9.00 -13.28
C LYS A 629 -31.19 -9.51 -11.88
N MET A 630 -31.60 -10.77 -11.80
CA MET A 630 -31.87 -11.43 -10.52
C MET A 630 -30.60 -11.56 -9.67
N THR A 631 -30.76 -11.43 -8.35
CA THR A 631 -29.68 -11.71 -7.38
C THR A 631 -29.30 -13.18 -7.43
N THR A 632 -28.02 -13.48 -7.65
CA THR A 632 -27.44 -14.84 -7.62
C THR A 632 -26.59 -15.09 -6.39
N ILE A 633 -26.06 -14.03 -5.77
CA ILE A 633 -25.26 -14.11 -4.53
C ILE A 633 -25.96 -13.30 -3.43
N GLU A 634 -26.43 -14.01 -2.43
CA GLU A 634 -26.97 -13.43 -1.21
C GLU A 634 -25.90 -13.38 -0.13
N VAL A 635 -25.65 -12.19 0.43
CA VAL A 635 -24.68 -12.01 1.51
C VAL A 635 -25.37 -12.27 2.85
N LEU A 636 -24.79 -13.15 3.67
CA LEU A 636 -25.35 -13.54 4.97
C LEU A 636 -25.06 -12.51 6.07
N THR A 637 -24.02 -11.69 5.91
CA THR A 637 -23.71 -10.58 6.82
C THR A 637 -24.51 -9.31 6.45
N PRO A 638 -25.33 -8.76 7.37
CA PRO A 638 -26.09 -7.54 7.10
C PRO A 638 -25.20 -6.35 6.75
N GLY A 639 -25.55 -5.62 5.68
CA GLY A 639 -24.86 -4.40 5.25
C GLY A 639 -23.56 -4.59 4.47
N ALA A 640 -23.05 -5.83 4.34
CA ALA A 640 -21.86 -6.08 3.54
C ALA A 640 -22.14 -5.94 2.02
N ALA A 641 -21.20 -5.29 1.33
CA ALA A 641 -21.24 -5.05 -0.11
C ALA A 641 -20.20 -5.94 -0.83
N ILE A 642 -20.54 -6.42 -2.04
CA ILE A 642 -19.71 -7.30 -2.86
C ILE A 642 -19.67 -6.82 -4.31
N GLY A 643 -18.62 -7.20 -5.06
CA GLY A 643 -18.49 -6.91 -6.48
C GLY A 643 -17.91 -5.54 -6.84
N GLN A 644 -17.14 -4.92 -5.94
CA GLN A 644 -16.48 -3.66 -6.24
C GLN A 644 -15.33 -3.85 -7.24
N ARG A 645 -15.09 -2.85 -8.10
CA ARG A 645 -14.00 -2.81 -9.10
C ARG A 645 -13.24 -1.48 -9.09
N ALA A 646 -13.10 -0.90 -7.91
CA ALA A 646 -12.41 0.38 -7.71
C ALA A 646 -10.92 0.18 -7.43
N ALA A 647 -10.56 -0.75 -6.53
CA ALA A 647 -9.19 -0.99 -6.09
C ALA A 647 -9.07 -2.35 -5.38
N LEU A 648 -7.85 -2.78 -5.07
CA LEU A 648 -7.61 -3.90 -4.16
C LEU A 648 -8.12 -3.56 -2.74
N SER A 649 -8.69 -4.55 -2.07
CA SER A 649 -9.01 -4.46 -0.65
C SER A 649 -7.74 -4.66 0.22
N PRO A 650 -7.81 -4.37 1.53
CA PRO A 650 -6.74 -4.73 2.46
C PRO A 650 -6.46 -6.24 2.54
N LEU A 651 -7.48 -7.09 2.35
CA LEU A 651 -7.33 -8.54 2.38
C LEU A 651 -6.79 -9.10 1.06
N ASP A 652 -7.10 -8.47 -0.08
CA ASP A 652 -6.41 -8.73 -1.36
C ASP A 652 -4.91 -8.47 -1.22
N VAL A 653 -4.53 -7.31 -0.67
CA VAL A 653 -3.13 -6.94 -0.48
C VAL A 653 -2.42 -7.89 0.47
N SER A 654 -3.00 -8.16 1.64
CA SER A 654 -2.35 -9.04 2.62
C SER A 654 -2.29 -10.50 2.15
N GLY A 655 -3.31 -10.99 1.46
CA GLY A 655 -3.32 -12.32 0.84
C GLY A 655 -2.23 -12.46 -0.22
N VAL A 656 -2.12 -11.49 -1.13
CA VAL A 656 -1.05 -11.47 -2.15
C VAL A 656 0.33 -11.36 -1.50
N ASN A 657 0.48 -10.54 -0.46
CA ASN A 657 1.75 -10.37 0.25
C ASN A 657 2.18 -11.62 0.99
N GLY A 658 1.24 -12.34 1.60
CA GLY A 658 1.50 -13.64 2.20
C GLY A 658 1.92 -14.65 1.14
N LEU A 659 1.22 -14.71 0.01
CA LEU A 659 1.54 -15.61 -1.09
C LEU A 659 2.92 -15.33 -1.72
N TYR A 660 3.25 -14.04 -1.87
CA TYR A 660 4.51 -13.55 -2.43
C TYR A 660 5.45 -12.97 -1.37
N ALA A 661 5.48 -13.56 -0.17
CA ALA A 661 6.37 -13.11 0.89
C ALA A 661 7.83 -13.12 0.38
N ASN A 662 8.53 -11.99 0.55
CA ASN A 662 9.89 -11.83 0.09
C ASN A 662 10.85 -12.72 0.90
N GLU A 663 11.77 -13.38 0.19
CA GLU A 663 13.01 -13.85 0.80
C GLU A 663 13.85 -12.62 1.11
N ASP A 664 14.17 -12.42 2.38
CA ASP A 664 15.18 -11.46 2.75
C ASP A 664 16.46 -12.19 3.12
N CYS A 665 17.55 -11.90 2.41
CA CYS A 665 18.85 -12.49 2.69
C CYS A 665 19.82 -11.42 3.20
N ALA A 666 20.40 -11.65 4.37
CA ALA A 666 21.58 -10.94 4.84
C ALA A 666 22.84 -11.65 4.31
N TYR A 667 23.74 -10.86 3.71
CA TYR A 667 25.00 -11.35 3.16
C TYR A 667 26.13 -11.10 4.14
N PHE A 668 27.07 -12.04 4.23
CA PHE A 668 28.24 -11.93 5.08
C PHE A 668 29.43 -12.67 4.48
N ASN A 669 30.64 -12.23 4.80
CA ASN A 669 31.83 -12.96 4.42
C ASN A 669 32.09 -14.09 5.42
N PRO A 670 32.01 -15.38 5.02
CA PRO A 670 32.29 -16.49 5.92
C PRO A 670 33.65 -16.34 6.57
N ASP A 671 34.64 -15.72 5.90
CA ASP A 671 36.00 -15.61 6.41
C ASP A 671 36.15 -14.65 7.60
N ARG A 672 35.18 -13.75 7.80
CA ARG A 672 35.21 -12.67 8.79
C ARG A 672 34.21 -12.84 9.94
N VAL A 673 33.52 -13.99 9.98
CA VAL A 673 32.56 -14.30 11.04
C VAL A 673 33.26 -14.76 12.31
N SER A 674 32.82 -14.27 13.46
CA SER A 674 33.32 -14.63 14.78
C SER A 674 32.16 -14.83 15.74
N VAL A 675 32.40 -15.58 16.81
CA VAL A 675 31.43 -15.75 17.89
C VAL A 675 31.64 -14.63 18.91
N SER A 676 30.57 -13.91 19.24
CA SER A 676 30.57 -12.88 20.27
C SER A 676 29.45 -13.13 21.30
N ARG A 677 29.56 -12.49 22.47
CA ARG A 677 28.54 -12.54 23.51
C ARG A 677 27.96 -11.16 23.73
N GLN A 678 26.65 -11.01 23.52
CA GLN A 678 25.93 -9.75 23.72
C GLN A 678 24.58 -10.01 24.39
N GLY A 679 24.24 -9.20 25.40
CA GLY A 679 22.93 -9.30 26.08
C GLY A 679 22.66 -10.64 26.78
N GLY A 680 23.69 -11.44 27.07
CA GLY A 680 23.56 -12.77 27.70
C GLY A 680 23.68 -13.95 26.74
N ALA A 681 23.34 -13.75 25.45
CA ALA A 681 23.34 -14.78 24.41
C ALA A 681 24.61 -14.74 23.54
N TRP A 682 24.95 -15.88 22.93
CA TRP A 682 26.01 -15.98 21.92
C TRP A 682 25.46 -15.67 20.52
N ARG A 683 26.30 -15.06 19.68
CA ARG A 683 25.92 -14.59 18.35
C ARG A 683 27.05 -14.83 17.35
N LEU A 684 26.68 -14.91 16.08
CA LEU A 684 27.61 -14.86 14.96
C LEU A 684 27.66 -13.44 14.42
N ASP A 685 28.85 -12.87 14.41
CA ASP A 685 29.09 -11.49 14.01
C ASP A 685 30.21 -11.42 12.96
N GLU A 686 30.01 -10.65 11.91
CA GLU A 686 31.03 -10.32 10.92
C GLU A 686 31.73 -9.02 11.28
N ARG A 687 33.07 -9.02 11.27
CA ARG A 687 33.84 -7.77 11.34
C ARG A 687 34.06 -7.19 9.95
N LEU A 688 33.50 -6.01 9.71
CA LEU A 688 33.58 -5.29 8.44
C LEU A 688 34.94 -4.60 8.28
N ALA A 689 35.30 -4.26 7.04
CA ALA A 689 36.60 -3.66 6.69
C ALA A 689 36.81 -2.27 7.34
N ASP A 690 35.71 -1.58 7.64
CA ASP A 690 35.68 -0.29 8.32
C ASP A 690 35.73 -0.40 9.87
N GLY A 691 35.88 -1.63 10.39
CA GLY A 691 35.98 -1.90 11.82
C GLY A 691 34.65 -2.04 12.54
N ARG A 692 33.51 -1.87 11.86
CA ARG A 692 32.17 -2.14 12.40
C ARG A 692 31.89 -3.63 12.53
N THR A 693 30.91 -3.97 13.36
CA THR A 693 30.46 -5.34 13.57
C THR A 693 29.03 -5.50 13.03
N HIS A 694 28.86 -6.39 12.06
CA HIS A 694 27.58 -6.76 11.47
C HIS A 694 27.06 -8.02 12.16
N GLN A 695 25.92 -7.93 12.85
CA GLN A 695 25.31 -9.09 13.52
C GLN A 695 24.56 -9.95 12.51
N ILE A 696 24.91 -11.24 12.43
CA ILE A 696 24.34 -12.16 11.44
C ILE A 696 23.12 -12.85 12.04
N ILE A 697 23.33 -13.69 13.07
CA ILE A 697 22.25 -14.41 13.76
C ILE A 697 22.57 -14.64 15.25
N PRO A 698 21.54 -14.79 16.10
CA PRO A 698 21.70 -15.43 17.40
C PRO A 698 22.16 -16.88 17.23
N ALA A 699 23.03 -17.35 18.13
CA ALA A 699 23.58 -18.71 18.11
C ALA A 699 23.39 -19.40 19.48
N GLY A 700 22.25 -19.13 20.12
CA GLY A 700 21.85 -19.71 21.40
C GLY A 700 22.56 -19.13 22.62
N ASP A 701 22.31 -19.73 23.78
CA ASP A 701 22.92 -19.32 25.07
C ASP A 701 24.18 -20.14 25.41
N ASN A 702 24.49 -21.14 24.59
CA ASN A 702 25.63 -22.03 24.77
C ASN A 702 26.77 -21.70 23.79
N ARG A 703 27.95 -21.40 24.33
CA ARG A 703 29.14 -21.09 23.51
C ARG A 703 29.49 -22.22 22.54
N ARG A 704 29.37 -23.47 22.96
CA ARG A 704 29.74 -24.62 22.15
C ARG A 704 28.86 -24.74 20.90
N GLU A 705 27.57 -24.43 21.02
CA GLU A 705 26.64 -24.40 19.89
C GLU A 705 26.94 -23.23 18.94
N ALA A 706 27.33 -22.07 19.47
CA ALA A 706 27.80 -20.95 18.67
C ALA A 706 29.09 -21.29 17.90
N ASP A 707 30.06 -21.93 18.55
CA ASP A 707 31.31 -22.38 17.92
C ASP A 707 31.04 -23.46 16.86
N MET A 708 30.10 -24.38 17.09
CA MET A 708 29.64 -25.35 16.09
C MET A 708 28.99 -24.66 14.90
N THR A 709 28.13 -23.66 15.13
CA THR A 709 27.51 -22.90 14.04
C THR A 709 28.55 -22.13 13.23
N LEU A 710 29.56 -21.54 13.87
CA LEU A 710 30.70 -20.93 13.18
C LEU A 710 31.44 -21.95 12.32
N ALA A 711 31.69 -23.16 12.84
CA ALA A 711 32.34 -24.22 12.08
C ALA A 711 31.54 -24.62 10.83
N LEU A 712 30.21 -24.68 10.91
CA LEU A 712 29.33 -24.90 9.76
C LEU A 712 29.44 -23.79 8.71
N VAL A 713 29.45 -22.51 9.15
CA VAL A 713 29.66 -21.35 8.27
C VAL A 713 30.96 -21.47 7.48
N ARG A 714 32.05 -21.89 8.15
CA ARG A 714 33.36 -22.08 7.50
C ARG A 714 33.38 -23.29 6.58
N HIS A 715 32.85 -24.42 7.02
CA HIS A 715 32.85 -25.67 6.26
C HIS A 715 32.06 -25.55 4.96
N TYR A 716 30.82 -25.08 5.04
CA TYR A 716 29.93 -24.95 3.89
C TYR A 716 30.12 -23.65 3.10
N ARG A 717 31.04 -22.78 3.54
CA ARG A 717 31.26 -21.45 2.94
C ARG A 717 29.95 -20.67 2.84
N LEU A 718 29.16 -20.66 3.92
CA LEU A 718 27.88 -19.97 3.97
C LEU A 718 28.15 -18.46 3.86
N ASP A 719 27.49 -17.79 2.92
CA ASP A 719 27.66 -16.35 2.67
C ASP A 719 26.34 -15.57 2.74
N GLN A 720 25.25 -16.28 3.02
CA GLN A 720 23.90 -15.78 3.03
C GLN A 720 23.09 -16.46 4.14
N VAL A 721 22.35 -15.68 4.91
CA VAL A 721 21.25 -16.15 5.76
C VAL A 721 19.96 -15.50 5.28
N CYS A 722 18.98 -16.32 4.95
CA CYS A 722 17.72 -15.90 4.37
C CYS A 722 16.56 -16.18 5.31
N PHE A 723 15.56 -15.30 5.26
CA PHE A 723 14.40 -15.29 6.15
C PHE A 723 13.10 -15.24 5.35
N VAL A 724 12.06 -15.86 5.91
CA VAL A 724 10.67 -15.76 5.44
C VAL A 724 9.85 -15.16 6.57
N GLY A 725 9.14 -14.05 6.31
CA GLY A 725 8.23 -13.44 7.30
C GLY A 725 8.84 -12.37 8.23
N ARG A 726 9.87 -11.62 7.82
CA ARG A 726 10.43 -10.52 8.65
C ARG A 726 9.40 -9.41 8.94
N PRO A 727 9.45 -8.72 10.11
CA PRO A 727 10.54 -8.71 11.09
C PRO A 727 10.62 -9.93 12.01
N ASP A 728 9.56 -10.73 12.11
CA ASP A 728 9.49 -11.93 12.96
C ASP A 728 9.50 -13.21 12.10
N PRO A 729 10.68 -13.65 11.61
CA PRO A 729 10.75 -14.68 10.59
C PRO A 729 10.22 -16.03 11.09
N SER A 730 9.29 -16.63 10.34
CA SER A 730 8.76 -17.97 10.60
C SER A 730 9.65 -19.08 10.06
N ALA A 731 10.52 -18.77 9.09
CA ALA A 731 11.58 -19.66 8.64
C ALA A 731 12.87 -18.90 8.35
N MET A 732 13.98 -19.59 8.58
CA MET A 732 15.35 -19.13 8.31
C MET A 732 16.14 -20.27 7.69
N TYR A 733 17.02 -19.96 6.73
CA TYR A 733 17.91 -20.94 6.10
C TYR A 733 19.19 -20.27 5.59
N PHE A 734 20.24 -21.06 5.38
CA PHE A 734 21.52 -20.57 4.87
C PHE A 734 21.74 -20.97 3.42
N LEU A 735 22.51 -20.15 2.69
CA LEU A 735 22.97 -20.45 1.34
C LEU A 735 24.49 -20.22 1.23
N SER A 736 25.09 -20.87 0.23
CA SER A 736 26.45 -20.60 -0.25
C SER A 736 26.37 -20.22 -1.71
N ARG A 737 26.73 -18.97 -2.06
CA ARG A 737 26.65 -18.42 -3.42
C ARG A 737 25.27 -18.62 -4.07
N GLY A 738 24.22 -18.51 -3.27
CA GLY A 738 22.83 -18.67 -3.70
C GLY A 738 22.36 -20.12 -3.86
N ALA A 739 23.20 -21.11 -3.56
CA ALA A 739 22.82 -22.53 -3.58
C ALA A 739 22.65 -23.08 -2.17
N ALA A 740 21.85 -24.14 -2.03
CA ALA A 740 21.81 -24.92 -0.80
C ALA A 740 23.20 -25.51 -0.51
N PRO A 741 23.67 -25.48 0.75
CA PRO A 741 24.90 -26.16 1.12
C PRO A 741 24.80 -27.67 0.84
N SER A 742 25.93 -28.30 0.54
CA SER A 742 26.00 -29.71 0.15
C SER A 742 27.26 -30.37 0.69
N GLY A 743 27.20 -31.70 0.89
CA GLY A 743 28.22 -32.43 1.64
C GLY A 743 27.77 -32.63 3.09
N ALA A 744 28.41 -33.56 3.81
CA ALA A 744 28.14 -33.78 5.23
C ALA A 744 29.30 -33.26 6.07
N TYR A 745 28.99 -32.64 7.20
CA TYR A 745 29.96 -32.27 8.22
C TYR A 745 29.98 -33.33 9.35
N GLY A 746 31.16 -33.67 9.84
CA GLY A 746 31.33 -34.73 10.84
C GLY A 746 30.59 -34.42 12.15
N GLY A 747 29.69 -35.32 12.57
CA GLY A 747 28.92 -35.16 13.81
C GLY A 747 27.66 -34.30 13.68
N GLU A 748 27.18 -34.04 12.47
CA GLU A 748 25.89 -33.37 12.24
C GLU A 748 24.69 -34.16 12.75
N ASP A 749 23.72 -33.42 13.27
CA ASP A 749 22.40 -33.93 13.62
C ASP A 749 21.39 -33.49 12.55
N CYS A 750 21.16 -34.37 11.58
CA CYS A 750 20.30 -34.10 10.42
C CYS A 750 19.22 -35.16 10.28
N VAL A 751 18.01 -34.72 9.95
CA VAL A 751 16.87 -35.57 9.62
C VAL A 751 16.53 -35.38 8.14
N PRO A 752 16.34 -36.47 7.36
CA PRO A 752 15.87 -36.37 5.99
C PRO A 752 14.53 -35.65 5.91
N ILE A 753 14.34 -34.85 4.87
CA ILE A 753 13.06 -34.23 4.52
C ILE A 753 12.76 -34.52 3.04
N ASN A 754 11.49 -34.70 2.71
CA ASN A 754 11.04 -34.85 1.33
C ASN A 754 10.13 -33.69 0.89
N PRO A 755 10.67 -32.51 0.50
CA PRO A 755 9.84 -31.36 0.11
C PRO A 755 8.88 -31.64 -1.05
N ALA A 756 9.22 -32.59 -1.92
CA ALA A 756 8.35 -32.99 -3.03
C ALA A 756 7.10 -33.76 -2.55
N GLY A 757 7.24 -34.55 -1.47
CA GLY A 757 6.15 -35.27 -0.81
C GLY A 757 5.48 -34.50 0.34
N SER A 758 6.08 -33.40 0.81
CA SER A 758 5.52 -32.57 1.88
C SER A 758 4.35 -31.70 1.40
N ALA A 759 3.44 -31.39 2.33
CA ALA A 759 2.30 -30.52 2.13
C ALA A 759 2.17 -29.51 3.26
N VAL A 760 1.49 -28.38 3.00
CA VAL A 760 1.08 -27.45 4.05
C VAL A 760 -0.32 -27.85 4.51
N VAL A 761 -0.53 -27.97 5.82
CA VAL A 761 -1.84 -28.27 6.43
C VAL A 761 -2.12 -27.30 7.58
N LYS A 762 -3.40 -27.04 7.83
CA LYS A 762 -3.84 -26.32 9.04
C LYS A 762 -4.22 -27.35 10.10
N ASP A 763 -3.53 -27.33 11.23
CA ASP A 763 -3.75 -28.27 12.34
C ASP A 763 -3.85 -27.48 13.66
N ASN A 764 -4.98 -27.61 14.36
CA ASN A 764 -5.32 -26.86 15.58
C ASN A 764 -5.09 -25.34 15.48
N GLY A 765 -5.42 -24.74 14.33
CA GLY A 765 -5.28 -23.30 14.10
C GLY A 765 -3.87 -22.84 13.72
N THR A 766 -2.88 -23.73 13.70
CA THR A 766 -1.51 -23.43 13.26
C THR A 766 -1.25 -24.06 11.90
N TRP A 767 -0.66 -23.30 10.98
CA TRP A 767 -0.23 -23.83 9.69
C TRP A 767 1.07 -24.61 9.85
N LYS A 768 1.19 -25.79 9.25
CA LYS A 768 2.37 -26.65 9.39
C LYS A 768 2.77 -27.22 8.04
N ILE A 769 4.08 -27.29 7.78
CA ILE A 769 4.60 -28.19 6.73
C ILE A 769 4.64 -29.59 7.33
N VAL A 770 3.96 -30.53 6.70
CA VAL A 770 3.90 -31.94 7.11
C VAL A 770 4.44 -32.86 6.02
N GLU A 771 4.96 -33.99 6.45
CA GLU A 771 5.35 -35.10 5.59
C GLU A 771 4.62 -36.36 6.03
N ASP A 772 3.98 -37.03 5.07
CA ASP A 772 3.32 -38.31 5.31
C ASP A 772 4.37 -39.43 5.15
N THR A 773 4.71 -40.07 6.27
CA THR A 773 5.66 -41.19 6.31
C THR A 773 4.91 -42.50 6.56
N SER A 774 5.59 -43.65 6.40
CA SER A 774 5.02 -44.96 6.77
C SER A 774 4.67 -45.09 8.25
N LEU A 775 5.14 -44.16 9.10
CA LEU A 775 4.89 -44.10 10.54
C LEU A 775 3.79 -43.08 10.91
N GLY A 776 3.21 -42.40 9.92
CA GLY A 776 2.20 -41.37 10.10
C GLY A 776 2.65 -39.98 9.62
N ARG A 777 1.75 -39.00 9.81
CA ARG A 777 1.96 -37.60 9.42
C ARG A 777 2.83 -36.88 10.45
N HIS A 778 3.99 -36.41 10.02
CA HIS A 778 4.95 -35.70 10.87
C HIS A 778 5.01 -34.21 10.53
N ALA A 779 4.87 -33.34 11.53
CA ALA A 779 4.99 -31.88 11.35
C ALA A 779 6.45 -31.43 11.43
N ILE A 780 6.91 -30.67 10.45
CA ILE A 780 8.30 -30.24 10.32
C ILE A 780 8.52 -28.81 10.85
N LEU A 781 7.65 -27.87 10.45
CA LEU A 781 7.63 -26.49 10.97
C LEU A 781 6.22 -25.93 11.10
N PRO A 782 5.93 -25.19 12.18
CA PRO A 782 4.74 -24.36 12.31
C PRO A 782 4.94 -22.96 11.71
N PHE A 783 3.83 -22.34 11.27
CA PHE A 783 3.78 -21.02 10.65
C PHE A 783 2.56 -20.24 11.14
N PRO A 784 2.66 -18.90 11.25
CA PRO A 784 1.57 -18.04 11.68
C PRO A 784 0.49 -17.88 10.61
N ASN A 785 0.85 -17.98 9.33
CA ASN A 785 -0.06 -17.82 8.20
C ASN A 785 0.30 -18.83 7.08
N PRO A 786 -0.65 -19.17 6.19
CA PRO A 786 -0.41 -20.16 5.14
C PRO A 786 0.60 -19.68 4.11
N GLY A 787 0.63 -18.37 3.81
CA GLY A 787 1.54 -17.79 2.82
C GLY A 787 3.00 -18.08 3.11
N GLU A 788 3.44 -17.85 4.34
CA GLU A 788 4.81 -18.15 4.77
C GLU A 788 5.12 -19.66 4.78
N ALA A 789 4.13 -20.50 5.10
CA ALA A 789 4.27 -21.95 5.04
C ALA A 789 4.46 -22.45 3.60
N TYR A 790 3.62 -21.98 2.67
CA TYR A 790 3.72 -22.31 1.24
C TYR A 790 5.01 -21.76 0.65
N ARG A 791 5.39 -20.53 0.98
CA ARG A 791 6.65 -19.94 0.51
C ARG A 791 7.85 -20.73 1.00
N THR A 792 7.87 -21.14 2.27
CA THR A 792 8.95 -21.94 2.83
C THR A 792 9.06 -23.30 2.14
N LEU A 793 7.93 -23.97 1.91
CA LEU A 793 7.91 -25.25 1.18
C LEU A 793 8.37 -25.10 -0.27
N ASP A 794 7.99 -24.01 -0.95
CA ASP A 794 8.44 -23.72 -2.31
C ASP A 794 9.94 -23.43 -2.35
N ILE A 795 10.49 -22.69 -1.38
CA ILE A 795 11.94 -22.51 -1.23
C ILE A 795 12.64 -23.85 -1.08
N TRP A 796 12.11 -24.76 -0.26
CA TRP A 796 12.72 -26.07 -0.09
C TRP A 796 12.79 -26.88 -1.38
N ARG A 797 11.75 -26.79 -2.20
CA ARG A 797 11.71 -27.42 -3.52
C ARG A 797 12.67 -26.75 -4.50
N GLN A 798 12.68 -25.42 -4.55
CA GLN A 798 13.53 -24.64 -5.45
C GLN A 798 15.02 -24.78 -5.16
N ARG A 799 15.39 -24.80 -3.88
CA ARG A 799 16.79 -24.90 -3.42
C ARG A 799 17.24 -26.35 -3.25
N ASP A 800 16.36 -27.31 -3.53
CA ASP A 800 16.64 -28.74 -3.47
C ASP A 800 17.06 -29.23 -2.07
N PHE A 801 16.50 -28.66 -1.00
CA PHE A 801 16.81 -29.14 0.36
C PHE A 801 16.34 -30.59 0.54
N ARG A 802 17.14 -31.38 1.26
CA ARG A 802 16.90 -32.81 1.54
C ARG A 802 17.10 -33.18 2.99
N PHE A 803 17.74 -32.32 3.77
CA PHE A 803 17.97 -32.53 5.18
C PHE A 803 17.61 -31.27 5.96
N SER A 804 16.93 -31.45 7.09
CA SER A 804 16.78 -30.45 8.15
C SER A 804 17.76 -30.80 9.27
N CYS A 805 18.67 -29.89 9.57
CA CYS A 805 19.78 -30.10 10.48
C CYS A 805 19.72 -29.14 11.67
N TYR A 806 20.25 -29.59 12.80
CA TYR A 806 20.10 -28.93 14.09
C TYR A 806 21.46 -28.74 14.77
N VAL A 807 21.66 -27.56 15.36
CA VAL A 807 22.78 -27.28 16.26
C VAL A 807 22.22 -27.21 17.68
N GLY A 808 22.42 -28.29 18.44
CA GLY A 808 21.80 -28.50 19.75
C GLY A 808 20.38 -29.07 19.62
N ARG A 809 19.99 -29.98 20.51
CA ARG A 809 18.61 -30.49 20.69
C ARG A 809 18.43 -30.84 22.18
N PRO A 810 17.21 -30.80 22.74
CA PRO A 810 15.90 -30.68 22.07
C PRO A 810 15.54 -29.27 21.58
N ASP A 811 16.13 -28.21 22.15
CA ASP A 811 15.89 -26.81 21.77
C ASP A 811 17.07 -26.28 20.94
N PRO A 812 17.03 -26.42 19.60
CA PRO A 812 18.17 -26.06 18.75
C PRO A 812 18.45 -24.56 18.76
N ALA A 813 19.71 -24.20 18.99
CA ALA A 813 20.21 -22.83 18.84
C ALA A 813 20.09 -22.35 17.40
N VAL A 814 20.37 -23.24 16.44
CA VAL A 814 20.25 -22.96 15.00
C VAL A 814 19.69 -24.18 14.28
N ARG A 815 18.70 -23.94 13.42
CA ARG A 815 18.22 -24.90 12.42
C ARG A 815 18.68 -24.44 11.05
N TYR A 816 19.17 -25.36 10.22
CA TYR A 816 19.57 -25.08 8.85
C TYR A 816 19.20 -26.24 7.93
N TYR A 817 19.27 -26.02 6.62
CA TYR A 817 18.91 -27.00 5.61
C TYR A 817 20.05 -27.20 4.63
N ARG A 818 20.20 -28.43 4.14
CA ARG A 818 21.18 -28.77 3.11
C ARG A 818 20.61 -29.77 2.12
N ARG A 819 21.31 -29.92 0.99
CA ARG A 819 21.04 -30.98 0.00
C ARG A 819 21.54 -32.34 0.48
#